data_AF-A0AAV0SU14-F1
#
_entry.id   AF-A0AAV0SU14-F1
#
_cell.length_a   1.000
_cell.length_b   1.000
_cell.length_c   1.000
_cell.angle_alpha   90.00
_cell.angle_beta   90.00
_cell.angle_gamma   90.00
#
_symmetry.space_group_name_H-M   'P 1'
#
loop_
_entity.id
_entity.type
_entity.pdbx_description
1 polymer ?
#
loop_
_entity_poly.entity_id
_entity_poly.type
_entity_poly.pdbx_seq_one_letter_code
_entity_poly.pdbx_strand_id
1 'polypeptide(L)'
;MTKTRRHIPLLLLLLLHLLAFVSNAQMFGFDFGGGHDEHHDHVHEHDHVDFYETLGLSMEATDTEIKKAYRKLSLKYHPDKNKGDENAESRFHEISRAYEVLSDPQKRQVFDLEGFEGLEREEQSSGRPSSPFDAFFGGGGKQRGPDAGVDVSVTLEELYNGAEKKAQFARNVICRKCRGTGAKGGKTMTCKKCGGTGHILVNQKMGPGFTVQMQQPCPKCSGRGKTFKKACPVCQGHKVVKENKVLTAAIERGMPSAHEIVFERESEQRPGMMPGNVIFRLQQVPHKRFRRAGDDLHYNLMISLEEALLGYKKPMKHLDDRTVVLSNSHVTTPFEVRIVEGEGMPVHNYPSQLGNLHVHHEIRFPTKLSVEQKELVKKLLPEDSATAKQLIETDRTQWQLYSDADGATPMNEATYRVLKKVAGVDISFLKGSDEHACASIVVLDYPSQTVLYEAFTYVSLPAPYITGFLAFREVPALRKLYSDLCHRCPDLVPDVTLVDGNGVLHPQGFGLASHFGVLENVPTIGVGKTFLHVDGLTKTDVKNLMAKAREENHDVVKLTGRSGKVWGAALCGTAGVKNPVYVSVGNMLSLDTSLAIAQACSQYRIPEPIRQADLRSREVVRQWESAGAVNTTLDLFHVHPLPAHCF
;
A
#
# COMPACT_ATOMS: atom_id res chain seq x y z
N MET A 1 42.05 30.63 -48.63
CA MET A 1 42.59 31.61 -47.65
C MET A 1 41.97 31.28 -46.30
N THR A 2 42.81 31.21 -45.26
CA THR A 2 42.52 31.26 -43.80
C THR A 2 41.44 30.32 -43.21
N LYS A 3 41.53 29.70 -42.02
CA LYS A 3 42.56 29.29 -41.05
C LYS A 3 41.72 28.75 -39.86
N THR A 4 42.04 27.56 -39.35
CA THR A 4 41.94 27.11 -37.93
C THR A 4 40.67 27.33 -37.10
N ARG A 5 40.09 26.23 -36.58
CA ARG A 5 40.41 25.72 -35.21
C ARG A 5 39.87 24.31 -34.98
N ARG A 6 40.66 23.54 -34.22
CA ARG A 6 40.52 22.12 -33.86
C ARG A 6 39.67 21.96 -32.58
N HIS A 7 38.99 20.82 -32.44
CA HIS A 7 38.98 20.04 -31.20
C HIS A 7 38.80 18.55 -31.53
N ILE A 8 39.71 17.74 -30.99
CA ILE A 8 39.81 16.27 -31.08
C ILE A 8 39.34 15.70 -29.72
N PRO A 9 38.60 14.57 -29.67
CA PRO A 9 38.13 14.01 -28.41
C PRO A 9 39.19 13.12 -27.73
N LEU A 10 39.20 13.22 -26.40
CA LEU A 10 40.18 12.75 -25.43
C LEU A 10 40.11 11.23 -25.14
N LEU A 11 39.80 10.39 -26.13
CA LEU A 11 39.58 8.94 -25.91
C LEU A 11 40.69 8.03 -26.44
N LEU A 12 41.75 8.59 -27.04
CA LEU A 12 42.84 7.83 -27.68
C LEU A 12 44.20 7.92 -26.98
N LEU A 13 44.27 8.59 -25.82
CA LEU A 13 45.49 8.77 -25.03
C LEU A 13 45.56 7.91 -23.75
N LEU A 14 44.53 7.11 -23.47
CA LEU A 14 44.48 6.24 -22.28
C LEU A 14 44.65 4.74 -22.61
N LEU A 15 44.83 4.39 -23.89
CA LEU A 15 44.96 3.02 -24.39
C LEU A 15 46.39 2.66 -24.87
N LEU A 16 47.38 3.55 -24.67
CA LEU A 16 48.77 3.37 -25.13
C LEU A 16 49.83 3.39 -24.00
N HIS A 17 49.41 3.15 -22.75
CA HIS A 17 50.32 2.97 -21.60
C HIS A 17 50.24 1.58 -20.94
N LEU A 18 49.63 0.60 -21.62
CA LEU A 18 49.46 -0.76 -21.12
C LEU A 18 50.23 -1.84 -21.90
N LEU A 19 51.12 -1.46 -22.83
CA LEU A 19 51.91 -2.41 -23.62
C LEU A 19 53.30 -1.85 -23.95
N ALA A 20 54.20 -1.79 -22.97
CA ALA A 20 55.65 -1.84 -23.15
C ALA A 20 56.35 -1.74 -21.80
N PHE A 21 56.56 -2.85 -21.09
CA PHE A 21 57.68 -3.03 -20.16
C PHE A 21 57.77 -4.51 -19.74
N VAL A 22 58.02 -5.37 -20.74
CA VAL A 22 58.63 -6.69 -20.54
C VAL A 22 59.75 -6.78 -21.55
N SER A 23 60.99 -6.59 -21.07
CA SER A 23 62.25 -7.17 -21.58
C SER A 23 63.43 -6.32 -21.09
N ASN A 24 64.06 -6.73 -20.00
CA ASN A 24 65.52 -6.90 -19.97
C ASN A 24 65.95 -7.60 -18.69
N ALA A 25 66.54 -8.77 -18.87
CA ALA A 25 67.18 -9.55 -17.83
C ALA A 25 68.69 -9.24 -17.81
N GLN A 26 69.26 -9.33 -16.61
CA GLN A 26 70.66 -9.57 -16.25
C GLN A 26 71.69 -8.45 -16.46
N MET A 27 72.24 -7.94 -15.35
CA MET A 27 73.69 -8.01 -15.03
C MET A 27 74.02 -7.42 -13.64
N PHE A 28 74.98 -8.08 -12.96
CA PHE A 28 75.65 -7.75 -11.68
C PHE A 28 74.78 -7.93 -10.41
N GLY A 29 74.91 -8.93 -9.54
CA GLY A 29 75.99 -9.87 -9.23
C GLY A 29 76.67 -9.48 -7.91
N PHE A 30 76.30 -10.11 -6.77
CA PHE A 30 77.17 -10.31 -5.60
C PHE A 30 76.59 -11.36 -4.62
N ASP A 31 77.40 -12.41 -4.45
CA ASP A 31 77.58 -13.43 -3.40
C ASP A 31 76.44 -14.14 -2.64
N PHE A 32 76.49 -15.47 -2.74
CA PHE A 32 75.85 -16.46 -1.87
C PHE A 32 76.78 -16.77 -0.67
N GLY A 33 76.35 -16.39 0.54
CA GLY A 33 76.89 -16.90 1.80
C GLY A 33 75.82 -17.69 2.54
N GLY A 34 75.97 -19.02 2.59
CA GLY A 34 75.10 -19.90 3.36
C GLY A 34 75.38 -19.80 4.86
N GLY A 35 74.33 -19.59 5.64
CA GLY A 35 74.29 -19.75 7.09
C GLY A 35 73.01 -20.49 7.46
N HIS A 36 73.16 -21.66 8.08
CA HIS A 36 72.08 -22.33 8.81
C HIS A 36 71.66 -21.41 9.96
N ASP A 37 70.44 -20.89 9.94
CA ASP A 37 69.83 -20.31 11.13
C ASP A 37 68.62 -21.16 11.54
N GLU A 38 68.76 -21.74 12.72
CA GLU A 38 67.72 -22.45 13.45
C GLU A 38 66.52 -21.51 13.66
N HIS A 39 65.39 -21.82 13.04
CA HIS A 39 64.12 -21.19 13.38
C HIS A 39 63.72 -21.62 14.80
N HIS A 40 64.17 -20.85 15.79
CA HIS A 40 63.52 -20.73 17.07
C HIS A 40 62.09 -20.20 16.82
N ASP A 41 61.10 -21.07 17.01
CA ASP A 41 59.70 -20.69 17.14
C ASP A 41 59.56 -19.78 18.38
N HIS A 42 59.76 -18.48 18.19
CA HIS A 42 59.27 -17.48 19.13
C HIS A 42 57.73 -17.46 19.00
N VAL A 43 57.10 -18.20 19.91
CA VAL A 43 55.70 -18.00 20.26
C VAL A 43 55.57 -16.53 20.69
N HIS A 44 55.02 -15.67 19.84
CA HIS A 44 54.55 -14.36 20.26
C HIS A 44 53.37 -14.57 21.22
N GLU A 45 53.68 -14.59 22.51
CA GLU A 45 52.73 -14.39 23.59
C GLU A 45 52.33 -12.91 23.53
N HIS A 46 51.26 -12.62 22.78
CA HIS A 46 50.67 -11.28 22.81
C HIS A 46 49.98 -11.10 24.16
N ASP A 47 50.67 -10.45 25.10
CA ASP A 47 50.08 -9.84 26.29
C ASP A 47 49.18 -8.67 25.87
N HIS A 48 47.98 -8.97 25.34
CA HIS A 48 46.94 -7.97 25.17
C HIS A 48 46.19 -7.80 26.49
N VAL A 49 46.54 -6.75 27.23
CA VAL A 49 45.98 -6.40 28.54
C VAL A 49 44.47 -6.21 28.42
N ASP A 50 43.67 -7.03 29.10
CA ASP A 50 42.21 -6.91 29.10
C ASP A 50 41.79 -5.54 29.69
N PHE A 51 40.96 -4.75 29.00
CA PHE A 51 40.53 -3.44 29.49
C PHE A 51 39.76 -3.52 30.81
N TYR A 52 39.09 -4.64 31.08
CA TYR A 52 38.46 -4.86 32.38
C TYR A 52 39.53 -5.07 33.46
N GLU A 53 40.59 -5.82 33.18
CA GLU A 53 41.72 -6.00 34.11
C GLU A 53 42.48 -4.69 34.34
N THR A 54 42.63 -3.86 33.31
CA THR A 54 43.24 -2.52 33.37
C THR A 54 42.50 -1.62 34.36
N LEU A 55 41.17 -1.69 34.39
CA LEU A 55 40.33 -0.96 35.34
C LEU A 55 40.12 -1.70 36.67
N GLY A 56 40.64 -2.92 36.82
CA GLY A 56 40.43 -3.77 38.00
C GLY A 56 38.98 -4.21 38.19
N LEU A 57 38.25 -4.38 37.09
CA LEU A 57 36.84 -4.72 37.02
C LEU A 57 36.64 -6.12 36.44
N SER A 58 35.47 -6.70 36.71
CA SER A 58 35.03 -7.88 35.97
C SER A 58 34.35 -7.47 34.66
N MET A 59 34.30 -8.37 33.69
CA MET A 59 33.55 -8.20 32.43
C MET A 59 32.02 -8.04 32.65
N GLU A 60 31.55 -8.21 33.88
CA GLU A 60 30.15 -8.01 34.28
C GLU A 60 29.90 -6.63 34.91
N ALA A 61 30.92 -5.76 34.97
CA ALA A 61 30.83 -4.46 35.59
C ALA A 61 29.80 -3.55 34.89
N THR A 62 29.02 -2.84 35.70
CA THR A 62 28.03 -1.84 35.26
C THR A 62 28.71 -0.54 34.82
N ASP A 63 28.02 0.27 34.01
CA ASP A 63 28.55 1.57 33.56
C ASP A 63 28.89 2.50 34.74
N THR A 64 28.18 2.35 35.87
CA THR A 64 28.45 3.10 37.09
C THR A 64 29.75 2.66 37.77
N GLU A 65 30.07 1.37 37.73
CA GLU A 65 31.31 0.81 38.27
C GLU A 65 32.51 1.16 37.38
N ILE A 66 32.34 1.13 36.06
CA ILE A 66 33.34 1.58 35.08
C ILE A 66 33.69 3.06 35.31
N LYS A 67 32.68 3.93 35.42
CA LYS A 67 32.89 5.36 35.73
C LYS A 67 33.57 5.58 37.08
N LYS A 68 33.20 4.82 38.12
CA LYS A 68 33.82 4.92 39.45
C LYS A 68 35.28 4.45 39.44
N ALA A 69 35.58 3.33 38.78
CA ALA A 69 36.93 2.79 38.66
C ALA A 69 37.83 3.75 37.88
N TYR A 70 37.36 4.27 36.74
CA TYR A 70 38.08 5.28 35.96
C TYR A 70 38.40 6.52 36.80
N ARG A 71 37.40 7.11 37.48
CA ARG A 71 37.61 8.29 38.35
C ARG A 71 38.66 8.03 39.43
N LYS A 72 38.65 6.84 40.04
CA LYS A 72 39.61 6.47 41.09
C LYS A 72 41.03 6.30 40.55
N LEU A 73 41.18 5.62 39.41
CA LEU A 73 42.47 5.32 38.80
C LEU A 73 43.06 6.55 38.09
N SER A 74 42.25 7.35 37.42
CA SER A 74 42.68 8.60 36.77
C SER A 74 43.18 9.62 37.79
N LEU A 75 42.54 9.74 38.95
CA LEU A 75 43.02 10.58 40.06
C LEU A 75 44.33 10.08 40.69
N LYS A 76 44.59 8.76 40.64
CA LYS A 76 45.79 8.13 41.20
C LYS A 76 46.99 8.29 40.28
N TYR A 77 46.78 8.18 38.97
CA TYR A 77 47.84 8.24 37.95
C TYR A 77 47.87 9.58 37.19
N HIS A 78 47.19 10.61 37.68
CA HIS A 78 47.12 11.91 37.00
C HIS A 78 48.51 12.55 36.80
N PRO A 79 48.84 13.07 35.60
CA PRO A 79 50.15 13.68 35.31
C PRO A 79 50.54 14.81 36.27
N ASP A 80 49.57 15.63 36.71
CA ASP A 80 49.85 16.71 37.67
C ASP A 80 50.28 16.23 39.05
N LYS A 81 49.86 15.03 39.48
CA LYS A 81 50.20 14.47 40.80
C LYS A 81 51.45 13.61 40.76
N ASN A 82 51.81 13.07 39.59
CA ASN A 82 52.95 12.19 39.37
C ASN A 82 53.85 12.77 38.27
N LYS A 83 54.36 13.98 38.49
CA LYS A 83 55.20 14.69 37.50
C LYS A 83 56.54 13.96 37.33
N GLY A 84 56.83 13.50 36.11
CA GLY A 84 58.11 12.85 35.74
C GLY A 84 58.17 11.34 35.97
N ASP A 85 57.05 10.68 36.29
CA ASP A 85 56.97 9.22 36.38
C ASP A 85 56.38 8.64 35.09
N GLU A 86 57.26 8.14 34.21
CA GLU A 86 56.89 7.53 32.92
C GLU A 86 55.93 6.34 33.07
N ASN A 87 56.01 5.60 34.18
CA ASN A 87 55.09 4.49 34.45
C ASN A 87 53.68 4.97 34.81
N ALA A 88 53.57 6.09 35.54
CA ALA A 88 52.28 6.70 35.86
C ALA A 88 51.61 7.28 34.61
N GLU A 89 52.39 7.89 33.72
CA GLU A 89 51.90 8.42 32.44
C GLU A 89 51.41 7.30 31.51
N SER A 90 52.20 6.25 31.30
CA SER A 90 51.80 5.08 30.50
C SER A 90 50.51 4.44 31.04
N ARG A 91 50.42 4.22 32.37
CA ARG A 91 49.19 3.69 32.97
C ARG A 91 47.99 4.63 32.85
N PHE A 92 48.21 5.94 32.93
CA PHE A 92 47.13 6.91 32.72
C PHE A 92 46.58 6.86 31.29
N HIS A 93 47.45 6.67 30.29
CA HIS A 93 47.04 6.45 28.91
C HIS A 93 46.25 5.15 28.74
N GLU A 94 46.72 4.03 29.31
CA GLU A 94 46.01 2.74 29.28
C GLU A 94 44.63 2.83 29.93
N ILE A 95 44.52 3.46 31.11
CA ILE A 95 43.26 3.66 31.84
C ILE A 95 42.30 4.54 31.05
N SER A 96 42.81 5.57 30.37
CA SER A 96 42.00 6.48 29.55
C SER A 96 41.46 5.78 28.31
N ARG A 97 42.30 4.98 27.62
CA ARG A 97 41.88 4.16 26.48
C ARG A 97 40.85 3.10 26.90
N ALA A 98 41.08 2.43 28.03
CA ALA A 98 40.13 1.46 28.59
C ALA A 98 38.76 2.10 28.89
N TYR A 99 38.74 3.31 29.44
CA TYR A 99 37.49 4.02 29.70
C TYR A 99 36.81 4.50 28.42
N GLU A 100 37.55 5.00 27.43
CA GLU A 100 36.97 5.43 26.15
C GLU A 100 36.21 4.28 25.48
N VAL A 101 36.83 3.09 25.42
CA VAL A 101 36.23 1.90 24.82
C VAL A 101 35.07 1.36 25.67
N LEU A 102 35.25 1.24 26.99
CA LEU A 102 34.25 0.62 27.86
C LEU A 102 33.08 1.55 28.24
N SER A 103 33.20 2.86 27.99
CA SER A 103 32.13 3.83 28.27
C SER A 103 31.13 3.99 27.13
N ASP A 104 31.54 3.74 25.89
CA ASP A 104 30.68 3.75 24.71
C ASP A 104 30.03 2.37 24.50
N PRO A 105 28.69 2.27 24.44
CA PRO A 105 28.00 0.98 24.29
C PRO A 105 28.38 0.22 23.02
N GLN A 106 28.62 0.91 21.90
CA GLN A 106 28.97 0.28 20.63
C GLN A 106 30.42 -0.20 20.66
N LYS A 107 31.38 0.65 21.07
CA LYS A 107 32.80 0.25 21.18
C LYS A 107 32.99 -0.88 22.20
N ARG A 108 32.30 -0.82 23.33
CA ARG A 108 32.30 -1.89 24.33
C ARG A 108 31.80 -3.20 23.76
N GLN A 109 30.70 -3.17 22.98
CA GLN A 109 30.16 -4.36 22.34
C GLN A 109 31.16 -4.97 21.35
N VAL A 110 31.88 -4.15 20.59
CA VAL A 110 32.92 -4.61 19.66
C VAL A 110 34.10 -5.23 20.40
N PHE A 111 34.57 -4.58 21.47
CA PHE A 111 35.62 -5.11 22.33
C PHE A 111 35.22 -6.45 22.97
N ASP A 112 34.00 -6.54 23.52
CA ASP A 112 33.48 -7.75 24.16
C ASP A 112 33.32 -8.92 23.17
N LEU A 113 33.03 -8.63 21.90
CA LEU A 113 32.83 -9.60 20.83
C LEU A 113 34.14 -10.05 20.17
N GLU A 114 35.04 -9.11 19.90
CA GLU A 114 36.18 -9.30 18.99
C GLU A 114 37.54 -9.05 19.63
N GLY A 115 37.61 -8.46 20.83
CA GLY A 115 38.84 -8.02 21.46
C GLY A 115 39.49 -6.82 20.75
N PHE A 116 40.77 -6.57 21.04
CA PHE A 116 41.53 -5.43 20.50
C PHE A 116 41.56 -5.38 18.97
N GLU A 117 41.71 -6.52 18.30
CA GLU A 117 41.75 -6.60 16.84
C GLU A 117 40.46 -6.11 16.17
N GLY A 118 39.31 -6.18 16.88
CA GLY A 118 38.03 -5.67 16.38
C GLY A 118 37.95 -4.15 16.43
N LEU A 119 38.49 -3.54 17.50
CA LEU A 119 38.54 -2.09 17.67
C LEU A 119 39.47 -1.44 16.64
N GLU A 120 40.65 -2.02 16.41
CA GLU A 120 41.61 -1.49 15.43
C GLU A 120 41.05 -1.51 14.00
N ARG A 121 40.25 -2.53 13.64
CA ARG A 121 39.58 -2.58 12.33
C ARG A 121 38.50 -1.50 12.17
N GLU A 122 37.79 -1.17 13.23
CA GLU A 122 36.73 -0.14 13.22
C GLU A 122 37.33 1.29 13.23
N GLU A 123 38.45 1.49 13.95
CA GLU A 123 39.24 2.73 13.93
C GLU A 123 39.93 2.96 12.57
N GLN A 124 40.37 1.90 11.88
CA GLN A 124 40.93 2.01 10.52
C GLN A 124 39.85 2.22 9.44
N SER A 125 38.62 1.78 9.66
CA SER A 125 37.48 1.97 8.74
C SER A 125 36.87 3.37 8.82
N SER A 126 37.18 4.17 9.83
CA SER A 126 36.61 5.50 10.04
C SER A 126 37.47 6.65 9.46
N GLY A 127 38.50 6.36 8.66
CA GLY A 127 39.44 7.41 8.20
C GLY A 127 40.17 7.27 6.85
N ARG A 128 39.98 6.25 6.02
CA ARG A 128 40.64 6.17 4.68
C ARG A 128 39.83 5.36 3.66
N PRO A 129 39.79 5.74 2.36
CA PRO A 129 39.26 4.87 1.33
C PRO A 129 40.18 3.65 1.21
N SER A 130 39.62 2.46 1.35
CA SER A 130 40.36 1.19 1.28
C SER A 130 41.14 1.08 -0.03
N SER A 131 42.43 0.76 0.07
CA SER A 131 43.27 0.44 -1.08
C SER A 131 42.69 -0.77 -1.83
N PRO A 132 42.60 -0.74 -3.18
CA PRO A 132 42.20 -1.89 -3.99
C PRO A 132 43.06 -3.15 -3.81
N PHE A 133 44.21 -3.03 -3.13
CA PHE A 133 45.14 -4.14 -2.88
C PHE A 133 44.68 -5.09 -1.75
N ASP A 134 43.91 -4.61 -0.76
CA ASP A 134 43.37 -5.46 0.33
C ASP A 134 42.23 -6.39 -0.14
N ALA A 135 41.62 -6.09 -1.28
CA ALA A 135 40.62 -6.96 -1.91
C ALA A 135 41.26 -8.15 -2.66
N PHE A 136 42.55 -8.09 -2.98
CA PHE A 136 43.25 -9.11 -3.78
C PHE A 136 43.98 -10.15 -2.90
N PHE A 137 44.44 -9.76 -1.71
CA PHE A 137 45.04 -10.67 -0.72
C PHE A 137 44.04 -11.14 0.34
N GLY A 138 42.97 -11.82 -0.12
CA GLY A 138 42.33 -12.93 0.62
C GLY A 138 42.01 -12.77 2.12
N GLY A 139 41.70 -11.57 2.60
CA GLY A 139 41.24 -11.35 3.98
C GLY A 139 39.79 -11.79 4.12
N GLY A 140 39.56 -13.02 4.58
CA GLY A 140 38.23 -13.56 4.84
C GLY A 140 37.45 -12.69 5.83
N GLY A 141 36.63 -11.77 5.32
CA GLY A 141 35.69 -11.00 6.12
C GLY A 141 34.82 -11.98 6.92
N LYS A 142 34.75 -11.80 8.24
CA LYS A 142 33.90 -12.62 9.10
C LYS A 142 32.48 -12.61 8.54
N GLN A 143 31.94 -13.78 8.26
CA GLN A 143 30.59 -13.92 7.72
C GLN A 143 29.58 -13.32 8.72
N ARG A 144 28.79 -12.34 8.29
CA ARG A 144 27.74 -11.73 9.10
C ARG A 144 26.60 -12.74 9.33
N GLY A 145 26.12 -12.81 10.56
CA GLY A 145 24.99 -13.62 10.99
C GLY A 145 23.65 -13.02 10.55
N PRO A 146 22.56 -13.81 10.61
CA PRO A 146 21.24 -13.35 10.19
C PRO A 146 20.67 -12.29 11.14
N ASP A 147 19.87 -11.38 10.57
CA ASP A 147 19.10 -10.40 11.33
C ASP A 147 17.85 -11.06 11.96
N ALA A 148 17.38 -10.52 13.07
CA ALA A 148 16.21 -11.00 13.81
C ALA A 148 15.12 -9.93 13.83
N GLY A 149 13.90 -10.26 13.40
CA GLY A 149 12.74 -9.38 13.48
C GLY A 149 11.96 -9.60 14.79
N VAL A 150 11.55 -8.52 15.45
CA VAL A 150 10.69 -8.54 16.64
C VAL A 150 9.52 -7.59 16.42
N ASP A 151 8.30 -8.11 16.47
CA ASP A 151 7.11 -7.27 16.38
C ASP A 151 6.80 -6.62 17.73
N VAL A 152 6.70 -5.29 17.74
CA VAL A 152 6.44 -4.49 18.93
C VAL A 152 5.06 -3.85 18.81
N SER A 153 4.13 -4.29 19.64
CA SER A 153 2.78 -3.74 19.67
C SER A 153 2.77 -2.33 20.27
N VAL A 154 2.22 -1.37 19.53
CA VAL A 154 2.12 0.05 19.91
C VAL A 154 0.67 0.53 19.80
N THR A 155 0.24 1.35 20.74
CA THR A 155 -1.07 1.99 20.74
C THR A 155 -1.05 3.27 19.93
N LEU A 156 -2.23 3.76 19.54
CA LEU A 156 -2.34 4.98 18.75
C LEU A 156 -1.95 6.22 19.58
N GLU A 157 -2.20 6.19 20.89
CA GLU A 157 -1.79 7.21 21.86
C GLU A 157 -0.27 7.27 22.01
N GLU A 158 0.41 6.11 22.05
CA GLU A 158 1.88 6.05 22.08
C GLU A 158 2.48 6.64 20.80
N LEU A 159 1.87 6.40 19.63
CA LEU A 159 2.29 6.98 18.35
C LEU A 159 2.01 8.50 18.27
N TYR A 160 0.99 8.99 18.96
CA TYR A 160 0.60 10.41 18.96
C TYR A 160 1.48 11.25 19.91
N ASN A 161 1.67 10.77 21.13
CA ASN A 161 2.39 11.47 22.19
C ASN A 161 3.89 11.18 22.19
N GLY A 162 4.30 10.07 21.58
CA GLY A 162 5.64 9.50 21.73
C GLY A 162 5.72 8.66 23.00
N ALA A 163 6.56 7.62 22.98
CA ALA A 163 6.70 6.70 24.11
C ALA A 163 8.05 5.97 24.06
N GLU A 164 8.43 5.35 25.18
CA GLU A 164 9.53 4.38 25.21
C GLU A 164 8.97 2.98 25.42
N LYS A 165 9.27 2.05 24.50
CA LYS A 165 8.80 0.67 24.58
C LYS A 165 9.95 -0.29 24.81
N LYS A 166 9.84 -1.10 25.86
CA LYS A 166 10.83 -2.13 26.18
C LYS A 166 10.34 -3.47 25.65
N ALA A 167 11.17 -4.15 24.87
CA ALA A 167 10.90 -5.52 24.44
C ALA A 167 12.03 -6.44 24.91
N GLN A 168 11.64 -7.58 25.49
CA GLN A 168 12.54 -8.61 25.97
C GLN A 168 12.59 -9.74 24.97
N PHE A 169 13.79 -10.15 24.57
CA PHE A 169 13.99 -11.33 23.73
C PHE A 169 15.15 -12.18 24.23
N ALA A 170 15.07 -13.47 23.94
CA ALA A 170 16.14 -14.42 24.22
C ALA A 170 17.04 -14.54 22.98
N ARG A 171 18.34 -14.45 23.19
CA ARG A 171 19.34 -14.64 22.13
C ARG A 171 20.47 -15.56 22.60
N ASN A 172 21.14 -16.18 21.65
CA ASN A 172 22.38 -16.90 21.93
C ASN A 172 23.54 -15.89 21.95
N VAL A 173 24.32 -15.87 23.03
CA VAL A 173 25.54 -15.08 23.15
C VAL A 173 26.75 -15.98 23.32
N ILE A 174 27.92 -15.52 22.89
CA ILE A 174 29.16 -16.28 23.07
C ILE A 174 29.41 -16.48 24.57
N CYS A 175 29.74 -17.72 24.95
CA CYS A 175 29.95 -18.07 26.34
C CYS A 175 31.18 -17.33 26.88
N ARG A 176 30.92 -16.34 27.73
CA ARG A 176 31.91 -15.48 28.39
C ARG A 176 33.04 -16.28 29.07
N LYS A 177 32.73 -17.39 29.77
CA LYS A 177 33.74 -18.20 30.49
C LYS A 177 34.72 -18.97 29.61
N CYS A 178 34.37 -19.26 28.35
CA CYS A 178 35.27 -19.96 27.43
C CYS A 178 35.58 -19.15 26.17
N ARG A 179 35.10 -17.91 26.07
CA ARG A 179 35.23 -17.02 24.91
C ARG A 179 34.95 -17.74 23.58
N GLY A 180 33.89 -18.55 23.55
CA GLY A 180 33.46 -19.28 22.34
C GLY A 180 34.28 -20.53 21.97
N THR A 181 35.26 -20.94 22.78
CA THR A 181 36.07 -22.14 22.51
C THR A 181 35.35 -23.45 22.85
N GLY A 182 34.43 -23.42 23.82
CA GLY A 182 33.74 -24.60 24.35
C GLY A 182 34.55 -25.42 25.37
N ALA A 183 35.80 -25.02 25.64
CA ALA A 183 36.70 -25.72 26.56
C ALA A 183 36.64 -25.17 27.99
N LYS A 184 36.92 -26.01 28.99
CA LYS A 184 37.11 -25.55 30.39
C LYS A 184 38.31 -24.59 30.46
N GLY A 185 38.06 -23.34 30.84
CA GLY A 185 39.08 -22.30 30.95
C GLY A 185 39.66 -21.84 29.60
N GLY A 186 38.95 -22.03 28.48
CA GLY A 186 39.39 -21.56 27.17
C GLY A 186 40.49 -22.40 26.49
N LYS A 187 41.08 -23.37 27.19
CA LYS A 187 42.25 -24.13 26.72
C LYS A 187 41.88 -25.20 25.68
N THR A 188 42.27 -24.97 24.43
CA THR A 188 42.08 -25.90 23.31
C THR A 188 43.42 -26.47 22.82
N MET A 189 43.42 -27.67 22.26
CA MET A 189 44.58 -28.29 21.60
C MET A 189 44.31 -28.48 20.11
N THR A 190 45.33 -28.36 19.28
CA THR A 190 45.22 -28.61 17.83
C THR A 190 44.81 -30.06 17.57
N CYS A 191 43.84 -30.26 16.68
CA CYS A 191 43.37 -31.60 16.35
C CYS A 191 44.45 -32.37 15.60
N LYS A 192 45.06 -33.35 16.27
CA LYS A 192 46.11 -34.21 15.68
C LYS A 192 45.68 -34.97 14.41
N LYS A 193 44.38 -35.13 14.15
CA LYS A 193 43.87 -35.87 12.97
C LYS A 193 43.79 -35.02 11.69
N CYS A 194 43.56 -33.71 11.81
CA CYS A 194 43.52 -32.80 10.66
C CYS A 194 44.62 -31.73 10.70
N GLY A 195 45.52 -31.76 11.68
CA GLY A 195 46.58 -30.77 11.84
C GLY A 195 46.07 -29.34 12.08
N GLY A 196 44.83 -29.18 12.57
CA GLY A 196 44.23 -27.85 12.76
C GLY A 196 43.30 -27.41 11.63
N THR A 197 43.33 -28.08 10.48
CA THR A 197 42.61 -27.63 9.27
C THR A 197 41.10 -27.88 9.29
N GLY A 198 40.60 -28.66 10.26
CA GLY A 198 39.15 -28.92 10.43
C GLY A 198 38.56 -29.95 9.47
N HIS A 199 39.10 -30.09 8.26
CA HIS A 199 38.72 -31.10 7.25
C HIS A 199 39.81 -32.17 7.05
N ILE A 200 39.44 -33.32 6.48
CA ILE A 200 40.35 -34.35 5.99
C ILE A 200 39.98 -34.70 4.55
N LEU A 201 40.97 -34.97 3.72
CA LEU A 201 40.76 -35.43 2.34
C LEU A 201 40.48 -36.93 2.35
N VAL A 202 39.34 -37.34 1.81
CA VAL A 202 38.96 -38.75 1.69
C VAL A 202 38.82 -39.09 0.22
N ASN A 203 39.57 -40.12 -0.22
CA ASN A 203 39.49 -40.66 -1.57
C ASN A 203 38.23 -41.53 -1.68
N GLN A 204 37.21 -41.08 -2.41
CA GLN A 204 36.02 -41.89 -2.69
C GLN A 204 36.07 -42.40 -4.13
N LYS A 205 36.01 -43.72 -4.30
CA LYS A 205 35.88 -44.34 -5.62
C LYS A 205 34.44 -44.17 -6.10
N MET A 206 34.25 -43.37 -7.14
CA MET A 206 32.93 -43.15 -7.77
C MET A 206 32.70 -44.05 -8.99
N GLY A 207 33.66 -44.93 -9.30
CA GLY A 207 33.52 -45.96 -10.33
C GLY A 207 34.85 -46.69 -10.60
N PRO A 208 34.86 -47.67 -11.52
CA PRO A 208 36.09 -48.31 -11.98
C PRO A 208 37.01 -47.25 -12.61
N GLY A 209 38.22 -47.08 -12.07
CA GLY A 209 39.21 -46.12 -12.58
C GLY A 209 39.06 -44.66 -12.16
N PHE A 210 37.94 -44.26 -11.53
CA PHE A 210 37.71 -42.87 -11.09
C PHE A 210 37.68 -42.77 -9.56
N THR A 211 38.74 -42.17 -8.99
CA THR A 211 38.82 -41.85 -7.56
C THR A 211 38.86 -40.34 -7.40
N VAL A 212 37.84 -39.77 -6.75
CA VAL A 212 37.75 -38.32 -6.50
C VAL A 212 38.13 -38.06 -5.05
N GLN A 213 39.00 -37.07 -4.83
CA GLN A 213 39.32 -36.55 -3.51
C GLN A 213 38.23 -35.59 -3.06
N MET A 214 37.47 -35.97 -2.02
CA MET A 214 36.49 -35.08 -1.40
C MET A 214 36.99 -34.61 -0.03
N GLN A 215 36.81 -33.32 0.24
CA GLN A 215 37.02 -32.78 1.58
C GLN A 215 35.83 -33.17 2.45
N GLN A 216 36.09 -33.90 3.54
CA GLN A 216 35.09 -34.23 4.56
C GLN A 216 35.46 -33.58 5.89
N PRO A 217 34.48 -33.13 6.70
CA PRO A 217 34.75 -32.59 8.02
C PRO A 217 35.46 -33.65 8.88
N CYS A 218 36.56 -33.27 9.54
CA CYS A 218 37.35 -34.21 10.33
C CYS A 218 36.47 -34.81 11.45
N PRO A 219 36.32 -36.14 11.56
CA PRO A 219 35.40 -36.75 12.52
C PRO A 219 35.86 -36.59 13.97
N LYS A 220 37.15 -36.32 14.21
CA LYS A 220 37.71 -36.16 15.57
C LYS A 220 37.42 -34.77 16.17
N CYS A 221 37.41 -33.73 15.35
CA CYS A 221 37.06 -32.37 15.79
C CYS A 221 35.74 -31.89 15.21
N SER A 222 35.02 -32.71 14.46
CA SER A 222 33.74 -32.35 13.79
C SER A 222 33.86 -31.05 12.99
N GLY A 223 34.89 -30.91 12.16
CA GLY A 223 35.12 -29.66 11.42
C GLY A 223 35.86 -28.55 12.17
N ARG A 224 36.02 -28.64 13.51
CA ARG A 224 36.47 -27.50 14.35
C ARG A 224 37.96 -27.16 14.32
N GLY A 225 38.83 -28.05 13.80
CA GLY A 225 40.30 -27.89 13.81
C GLY A 225 40.96 -28.00 15.19
N LYS A 226 40.23 -27.73 16.27
CA LYS A 226 40.69 -27.79 17.67
C LYS A 226 39.86 -28.78 18.48
N THR A 227 40.47 -29.42 19.47
CA THR A 227 39.83 -30.34 20.43
C THR A 227 40.11 -29.91 21.86
N PHE A 228 39.30 -30.33 22.83
CA PHE A 228 39.50 -30.03 24.25
C PHE A 228 39.34 -31.30 25.10
N LYS A 229 40.06 -31.36 26.24
CA LYS A 229 40.01 -32.51 27.17
C LYS A 229 38.75 -32.49 28.06
N LYS A 230 38.30 -31.30 28.48
CA LYS A 230 37.12 -31.11 29.35
C LYS A 230 36.24 -30.00 28.78
N ALA A 231 34.93 -30.26 28.68
CA ALA A 231 33.95 -29.27 28.23
C ALA A 231 33.84 -28.11 29.23
N CYS A 232 33.49 -26.93 28.72
CA CYS A 232 33.18 -25.77 29.57
C CYS A 232 31.99 -26.11 30.49
N PRO A 233 32.07 -25.85 31.81
CA PRO A 233 30.98 -26.17 32.73
C PRO A 233 29.71 -25.32 32.52
N VAL A 234 29.81 -24.17 31.85
CA VAL A 234 28.67 -23.25 31.64
C VAL A 234 27.92 -23.53 30.35
N CYS A 235 28.63 -23.60 29.22
CA CYS A 235 27.99 -23.90 27.93
C CYS A 235 28.03 -25.38 27.56
N GLN A 236 28.61 -26.24 28.41
CA GLN A 236 28.74 -27.69 28.19
C GLN A 236 29.37 -28.08 26.84
N GLY A 237 30.21 -27.19 26.28
CA GLY A 237 30.85 -27.41 24.97
C GLY A 237 30.08 -26.82 23.77
N HIS A 238 28.90 -26.24 23.98
CA HIS A 238 28.07 -25.59 22.94
C HIS A 238 28.57 -24.21 22.51
N LYS A 239 29.60 -23.65 23.18
CA LYS A 239 30.25 -22.37 22.90
C LYS A 239 29.39 -21.10 23.11
N VAL A 240 28.07 -21.21 23.07
CA VAL A 240 27.10 -20.14 23.32
C VAL A 240 26.23 -20.45 24.54
N VAL A 241 25.60 -19.43 25.11
CA VAL A 241 24.61 -19.50 26.20
C VAL A 241 23.41 -18.62 25.85
N LYS A 242 22.23 -18.98 26.35
CA LYS A 242 21.02 -18.16 26.17
C LYS A 242 21.06 -16.97 27.14
N GLU A 243 20.88 -15.76 26.63
CA GLU A 243 20.77 -14.51 27.39
C GLU A 243 19.44 -13.83 27.07
N ASN A 244 18.73 -13.38 28.09
CA ASN A 244 17.54 -12.55 27.92
C ASN A 244 17.96 -11.08 27.93
N LYS A 245 17.81 -10.39 26.81
CA LYS A 245 18.15 -8.97 26.65
C LYS A 245 16.87 -8.15 26.56
N VAL A 246 16.86 -6.99 27.20
CA VAL A 246 15.81 -5.98 27.05
C VAL A 246 16.39 -4.84 26.22
N LEU A 247 15.75 -4.54 25.09
CA LEU A 247 16.04 -3.34 24.30
C LEU A 247 14.88 -2.36 24.44
N THR A 248 15.24 -1.07 24.45
CA THR A 248 14.28 0.03 24.57
C THR A 248 14.23 0.76 23.24
N ALA A 249 13.06 0.76 22.60
CA ALA A 249 12.80 1.52 21.39
C ALA A 249 12.13 2.86 21.75
N ALA A 250 12.70 3.95 21.26
CA ALA A 250 12.08 5.26 21.30
C ALA A 250 11.06 5.35 20.16
N ILE A 251 9.79 5.54 20.51
CA ILE A 251 8.70 5.77 19.58
C ILE A 251 8.53 7.27 19.46
N GLU A 252 8.93 7.82 18.32
CA GLU A 252 8.76 9.23 18.04
C GLU A 252 7.32 9.53 17.61
N ARG A 253 6.92 10.79 17.85
CA ARG A 253 5.59 11.27 17.50
C ARG A 253 5.37 11.15 15.99
N GLY A 254 4.23 10.61 15.60
CA GLY A 254 3.85 10.47 14.20
C GLY A 254 4.45 9.25 13.48
N MET A 255 5.31 8.46 14.12
CA MET A 255 5.90 7.26 13.50
C MET A 255 4.82 6.39 12.83
N PRO A 256 5.01 5.94 11.57
CA PRO A 256 4.02 5.12 10.89
C PRO A 256 3.96 3.71 11.49
N SER A 257 2.84 3.02 11.28
CA SER A 257 2.78 1.59 11.54
C SER A 257 3.75 0.86 10.61
N ALA A 258 4.29 -0.28 11.05
CA ALA A 258 5.33 -1.06 10.38
C ALA A 258 6.69 -0.35 10.22
N HIS A 259 6.91 0.78 10.89
CA HIS A 259 8.24 1.40 10.97
C HIS A 259 9.24 0.44 11.64
N GLU A 260 10.47 0.43 11.13
CA GLU A 260 11.54 -0.46 11.57
C GLU A 260 12.59 0.31 12.38
N ILE A 261 12.78 -0.08 13.64
CA ILE A 261 13.83 0.45 14.51
C ILE A 261 14.95 -0.59 14.60
N VAL A 262 16.14 -0.23 14.13
CA VAL A 262 17.26 -1.15 13.97
C VAL A 262 18.22 -1.04 15.15
N PHE A 263 18.46 -2.16 15.83
CA PHE A 263 19.49 -2.32 16.84
C PHE A 263 20.65 -3.11 16.26
N GLU A 264 21.77 -2.43 16.04
CA GLU A 264 22.93 -3.01 15.36
C GLU A 264 23.61 -4.10 16.21
N ARG A 265 24.01 -5.20 15.56
CA ARG A 265 24.80 -6.30 16.16
C ARG A 265 24.17 -6.96 17.40
N GLU A 266 22.87 -6.77 17.64
CA GLU A 266 22.18 -7.33 18.81
C GLU A 266 21.53 -8.72 18.58
N SER A 267 21.64 -9.28 17.37
CA SER A 267 21.10 -10.60 17.02
C SER A 267 21.89 -11.75 17.67
N GLU A 268 21.59 -12.99 17.28
CA GLU A 268 22.33 -14.16 17.75
C GLU A 268 23.82 -14.08 17.43
N GLN A 269 24.64 -14.35 18.44
CA GLN A 269 26.08 -14.45 18.28
C GLN A 269 26.49 -15.89 17.99
N ARG A 270 27.42 -16.07 17.05
CA ARG A 270 28.03 -17.36 16.73
C ARG A 270 29.55 -17.23 16.71
N PRO A 271 30.30 -18.20 17.26
CA PRO A 271 31.75 -18.16 17.22
C PRO A 271 32.28 -18.05 15.78
N GLY A 272 33.08 -17.01 15.50
CA GLY A 272 33.65 -16.76 14.18
C GLY A 272 32.75 -16.00 13.20
N MET A 273 31.56 -15.56 13.63
CA MET A 273 30.63 -14.75 12.82
C MET A 273 30.32 -13.44 13.53
N MET A 274 30.14 -12.38 12.74
CA MET A 274 29.69 -11.08 13.25
C MET A 274 28.17 -11.14 13.49
N PRO A 275 27.64 -10.72 14.64
CA PRO A 275 26.19 -10.75 14.89
C PRO A 275 25.42 -9.86 13.89
N GLY A 276 24.22 -10.31 13.51
CA GLY A 276 23.28 -9.50 12.74
C GLY A 276 22.55 -8.46 13.60
N ASN A 277 21.60 -7.76 13.02
CA ASN A 277 20.80 -6.73 13.67
C ASN A 277 19.51 -7.31 14.27
N VAL A 278 18.98 -6.64 15.28
CA VAL A 278 17.60 -6.85 15.74
C VAL A 278 16.74 -5.71 15.22
N ILE A 279 15.68 -6.03 14.48
CA ILE A 279 14.81 -5.08 13.83
C ILE A 279 13.46 -5.11 14.54
N PHE A 280 13.13 -4.03 15.24
CA PHE A 280 11.83 -3.87 15.88
C PHE A 280 10.84 -3.32 14.86
N ARG A 281 9.81 -4.10 14.55
CA ARG A 281 8.71 -3.70 13.66
C ARG A 281 7.54 -3.22 14.49
N LEU A 282 7.20 -1.95 14.36
CA LEU A 282 6.05 -1.40 15.08
C LEU A 282 4.75 -1.96 14.52
N GLN A 283 3.89 -2.51 15.37
CA GLN A 283 2.56 -3.01 15.00
C GLN A 283 1.50 -2.22 15.73
N GLN A 284 0.79 -1.33 15.01
CA GLN A 284 -0.27 -0.54 15.61
C GLN A 284 -1.45 -1.41 16.02
N VAL A 285 -1.84 -1.34 17.29
CA VAL A 285 -3.02 -2.00 17.82
C VAL A 285 -4.28 -1.24 17.37
N PRO A 286 -5.36 -1.93 16.94
CA PRO A 286 -6.63 -1.30 16.63
C PRO A 286 -7.17 -0.50 17.83
N HIS A 287 -7.47 0.78 17.62
CA HIS A 287 -8.02 1.65 18.65
C HIS A 287 -9.55 1.65 18.64
N LYS A 288 -10.17 1.80 19.80
CA LYS A 288 -11.64 1.65 19.97
C LYS A 288 -12.45 2.79 19.35
N ARG A 289 -11.88 4.00 19.29
CA ARG A 289 -12.59 5.23 18.89
C ARG A 289 -12.07 5.86 17.60
N PHE A 290 -10.79 5.63 17.29
CA PHE A 290 -10.09 6.30 16.22
C PHE A 290 -9.49 5.28 15.27
N ARG A 291 -9.51 5.59 13.98
CA ARG A 291 -8.82 4.85 12.94
C ARG A 291 -7.84 5.79 12.25
N ARG A 292 -6.56 5.43 12.24
CA ARG A 292 -5.51 6.17 11.54
C ARG A 292 -5.52 5.86 10.05
N ALA A 293 -5.42 6.89 9.21
CA ALA A 293 -5.19 6.79 7.78
C ALA A 293 -4.09 7.78 7.38
N GLY A 294 -2.85 7.29 7.23
CA GLY A 294 -1.70 8.18 7.05
C GLY A 294 -1.51 9.10 8.27
N ASP A 295 -1.55 10.41 8.01
CA ASP A 295 -1.47 11.44 9.05
C ASP A 295 -2.86 11.91 9.52
N ASP A 296 -3.94 11.41 8.91
CA ASP A 296 -5.31 11.75 9.29
C ASP A 296 -5.91 10.73 10.28
N LEU A 297 -6.87 11.21 11.06
CA LEU A 297 -7.65 10.40 11.99
C LEU A 297 -9.10 10.33 11.56
N HIS A 298 -9.72 9.17 11.69
CA HIS A 298 -11.16 8.99 11.52
C HIS A 298 -11.81 8.67 12.86
N TYR A 299 -12.92 9.34 13.15
CA TYR A 299 -13.69 9.16 14.38
C TYR A 299 -15.18 9.01 14.03
N ASN A 300 -15.82 7.98 14.59
CA ASN A 300 -17.26 7.77 14.41
C ASN A 300 -18.02 8.46 15.54
N LEU A 301 -18.77 9.51 15.20
CA LEU A 301 -19.61 10.23 16.13
C LEU A 301 -21.06 9.77 15.99
N MET A 302 -21.57 9.16 17.06
CA MET A 302 -22.97 8.80 17.19
C MET A 302 -23.78 10.02 17.63
N ILE A 303 -24.72 10.46 16.80
CA ILE A 303 -25.68 11.53 17.10
C ILE A 303 -27.11 11.00 17.05
N SER A 304 -27.99 11.58 17.86
CA SER A 304 -29.43 11.28 17.79
C SER A 304 -30.07 11.96 16.57
N LEU A 305 -31.27 11.50 16.18
CA LEU A 305 -32.04 12.15 15.12
C LEU A 305 -32.35 13.63 15.42
N GLU A 306 -32.59 13.98 16.69
CA GLU A 306 -32.78 15.37 17.12
C GLU A 306 -31.52 16.20 16.88
N GLU A 307 -30.38 15.70 17.35
CA GLU A 307 -29.07 16.34 17.16
C GLU A 307 -28.68 16.47 15.69
N ALA A 308 -29.10 15.52 14.84
CA ALA A 308 -28.88 15.59 13.41
C ALA A 308 -29.74 16.68 12.75
N LEU A 309 -30.95 16.95 13.24
CA LEU A 309 -31.86 17.95 12.66
C LEU A 309 -31.62 19.36 13.21
N LEU A 310 -31.35 19.49 14.50
CA LEU A 310 -31.26 20.77 15.21
C LEU A 310 -29.81 21.22 15.44
N GLY A 311 -28.84 20.36 15.13
CA GLY A 311 -27.45 20.57 15.46
C GLY A 311 -27.05 19.99 16.83
N TYR A 312 -25.76 19.93 17.09
CA TYR A 312 -25.19 19.32 18.28
C TYR A 312 -23.94 20.04 18.75
N LYS A 313 -23.57 19.84 20.02
CA LYS A 313 -22.31 20.26 20.61
C LYS A 313 -21.84 19.20 21.60
N LYS A 314 -20.90 18.34 21.19
CA LYS A 314 -20.41 17.21 21.98
C LYS A 314 -18.92 17.33 22.29
N PRO A 315 -18.50 17.19 23.56
CA PRO A 315 -17.10 17.07 23.90
C PRO A 315 -16.58 15.67 23.55
N MET A 316 -15.38 15.62 22.97
CA MET A 316 -14.69 14.39 22.59
C MET A 316 -13.26 14.45 23.13
N LYS A 317 -12.81 13.38 23.79
CA LYS A 317 -11.43 13.26 24.28
C LYS A 317 -10.50 12.77 23.17
N HIS A 318 -9.50 13.56 22.83
CA HIS A 318 -8.46 13.23 21.86
C HIS A 318 -7.45 12.20 22.42
N LEU A 319 -6.46 11.82 21.62
CA LEU A 319 -5.37 10.88 21.96
C LEU A 319 -4.35 11.39 23.00
N ASP A 320 -4.33 12.69 23.26
CA ASP A 320 -3.53 13.37 24.29
C ASP A 320 -4.38 13.77 25.51
N ASP A 321 -5.56 13.16 25.65
CA ASP A 321 -6.57 13.43 26.67
C ASP A 321 -7.20 14.84 26.65
N ARG A 322 -6.81 15.73 25.71
CA ARG A 322 -7.45 17.04 25.58
C ARG A 322 -8.88 16.90 25.05
N THR A 323 -9.75 17.82 25.45
CA THR A 323 -11.16 17.81 25.03
C THR A 323 -11.34 18.72 23.83
N VAL A 324 -11.76 18.14 22.71
CA VAL A 324 -12.14 18.82 21.47
C VAL A 324 -13.66 18.87 21.42
N VAL A 325 -14.24 20.04 21.21
CA VAL A 325 -15.70 20.20 21.14
C VAL A 325 -16.12 20.11 19.67
N LEU A 326 -16.80 19.03 19.32
CA LEU A 326 -17.40 18.85 18.00
C LEU A 326 -18.77 19.52 18.00
N SER A 327 -18.99 20.47 17.09
CA SER A 327 -20.28 21.14 16.98
C SER A 327 -20.72 21.37 15.55
N ASN A 328 -22.02 21.27 15.34
CA ASN A 328 -22.67 21.65 14.09
C ASN A 328 -24.01 22.33 14.41
N SER A 329 -24.33 23.40 13.67
CA SER A 329 -25.59 24.14 13.77
C SER A 329 -26.56 23.84 12.62
N HIS A 330 -26.12 23.13 11.59
CA HIS A 330 -26.94 22.79 10.42
C HIS A 330 -27.44 21.35 10.51
N VAL A 331 -28.39 20.99 9.64
CA VAL A 331 -28.83 19.61 9.49
C VAL A 331 -27.64 18.74 9.07
N THR A 332 -27.37 17.68 9.82
CA THR A 332 -26.37 16.66 9.50
C THR A 332 -27.03 15.51 8.78
N THR A 333 -26.49 15.16 7.61
CA THR A 333 -26.98 14.03 6.82
C THR A 333 -26.35 12.71 7.26
N PRO A 334 -27.03 11.55 7.07
CA PRO A 334 -26.42 10.25 7.34
C PRO A 334 -25.12 10.09 6.54
N PHE A 335 -24.07 9.59 7.19
CA PHE A 335 -22.75 9.37 6.59
C PHE A 335 -22.00 10.64 6.15
N GLU A 336 -22.48 11.82 6.53
CA GLU A 336 -21.72 13.06 6.35
C GLU A 336 -20.37 12.95 7.07
N VAL A 337 -19.30 13.34 6.36
CA VAL A 337 -17.96 13.43 6.93
C VAL A 337 -17.61 14.89 7.08
N ARG A 338 -17.32 15.31 8.31
CA ARG A 338 -16.80 16.66 8.57
C ARG A 338 -15.34 16.61 8.95
N ILE A 339 -14.59 17.58 8.45
CA ILE A 339 -13.16 17.69 8.70
C ILE A 339 -12.96 18.73 9.80
N VAL A 340 -12.22 18.34 10.84
CA VAL A 340 -11.69 19.26 11.85
C VAL A 340 -10.20 19.38 11.59
N GLU A 341 -9.79 20.57 11.15
CA GLU A 341 -8.42 20.83 10.73
C GLU A 341 -7.45 20.83 11.92
N GLY A 342 -6.26 20.27 11.72
CA GLY A 342 -5.20 20.25 12.74
C GLY A 342 -5.47 19.32 13.93
N GLU A 343 -6.45 18.43 13.81
CA GLU A 343 -6.85 17.46 14.84
C GLU A 343 -6.49 16.00 14.47
N GLY A 344 -5.62 15.80 13.47
CA GLY A 344 -5.13 14.48 13.06
C GLY A 344 -3.85 14.04 13.78
N MET A 345 -3.14 13.06 13.22
CA MET A 345 -1.85 12.59 13.73
C MET A 345 -0.74 13.62 13.47
N PRO A 346 0.31 13.68 14.31
CA PRO A 346 1.53 14.41 13.99
C PRO A 346 2.25 13.81 12.81
N VAL A 347 2.84 14.65 11.98
CA VAL A 347 3.72 14.22 10.88
C VAL A 347 5.08 13.83 11.47
N HIS A 348 5.54 12.60 11.22
CA HIS A 348 6.72 12.02 11.90
C HIS A 348 7.97 12.92 11.92
N ASN A 349 8.37 13.46 10.76
CA ASN A 349 9.55 14.31 10.64
C ASN A 349 9.28 15.79 10.96
N TYR A 350 8.00 16.18 11.04
CA TYR A 350 7.57 17.55 11.30
C TYR A 350 6.48 17.56 12.38
N PRO A 351 6.82 17.25 13.65
CA PRO A 351 5.81 17.04 14.70
C PRO A 351 4.97 18.28 15.04
N SER A 352 5.37 19.46 14.57
CA SER A 352 4.61 20.70 14.66
C SER A 352 3.43 20.76 13.69
N GLN A 353 3.43 19.92 12.65
CA GLN A 353 2.34 19.78 11.70
C GLN A 353 1.47 18.59 12.10
N LEU A 354 0.16 18.79 12.06
CA LEU A 354 -0.86 17.80 12.38
C LEU A 354 -1.71 17.58 11.12
N GLY A 355 -2.12 16.34 10.87
CA GLY A 355 -3.15 16.05 9.89
C GLY A 355 -4.54 16.50 10.37
N ASN A 356 -5.58 15.95 9.76
CA ASN A 356 -6.97 16.31 10.03
C ASN A 356 -7.75 15.18 10.71
N LEU A 357 -8.81 15.57 11.44
CA LEU A 357 -9.78 14.65 12.01
C LEU A 357 -11.04 14.60 11.15
N HIS A 358 -11.31 13.44 10.55
CA HIS A 358 -12.52 13.14 9.80
C HIS A 358 -13.56 12.52 10.73
N VAL A 359 -14.59 13.31 11.04
CA VAL A 359 -15.72 12.90 11.88
C VAL A 359 -16.83 12.32 11.01
N HIS A 360 -17.03 11.02 11.10
CA HIS A 360 -18.11 10.29 10.43
C HIS A 360 -19.36 10.31 11.31
N HIS A 361 -20.49 10.79 10.77
CA HIS A 361 -21.72 10.90 11.53
C HIS A 361 -22.60 9.66 11.34
N GLU A 362 -22.89 8.97 12.44
CA GLU A 362 -23.86 7.88 12.49
C GLU A 362 -25.10 8.33 13.25
N ILE A 363 -26.26 8.29 12.58
CA ILE A 363 -27.52 8.79 13.15
C ILE A 363 -28.26 7.63 13.81
N ARG A 364 -28.45 7.73 15.13
CA ARG A 364 -29.23 6.78 15.90
C ARG A 364 -30.72 7.16 15.86
N PHE A 365 -31.50 6.31 15.22
CA PHE A 365 -32.96 6.43 15.19
C PHE A 365 -33.60 5.93 16.49
N PRO A 366 -34.76 6.49 16.89
CA PRO A 366 -35.56 5.95 17.99
C PRO A 366 -36.08 4.54 17.64
N THR A 367 -36.10 3.63 18.60
CA THR A 367 -36.53 2.24 18.37
C THR A 367 -38.04 2.10 18.18
N LYS A 368 -38.83 3.00 18.79
CA LYS A 368 -40.29 3.06 18.67
C LYS A 368 -40.73 4.53 18.75
N LEU A 369 -41.85 4.84 18.10
CA LEU A 369 -42.54 6.12 18.20
C LEU A 369 -43.96 5.87 18.71
N SER A 370 -44.44 6.74 19.61
CA SER A 370 -45.84 6.77 20.04
C SER A 370 -46.77 7.24 18.91
N VAL A 371 -48.08 7.05 19.07
CA VAL A 371 -49.07 7.47 18.07
C VAL A 371 -49.02 8.98 17.83
N GLU A 372 -48.97 9.77 18.91
CA GLU A 372 -48.86 11.24 18.84
C GLU A 372 -47.58 11.70 18.15
N GLN A 373 -46.43 11.07 18.48
CA GLN A 373 -45.15 11.39 17.82
C GLN A 373 -45.17 11.06 16.32
N LYS A 374 -45.82 9.98 15.91
CA LYS A 374 -45.97 9.62 14.49
C LYS A 374 -46.79 10.66 13.73
N GLU A 375 -47.88 11.15 14.31
CA GLU A 375 -48.69 12.22 13.68
C GLU A 375 -47.90 13.53 13.56
N LEU A 376 -47.14 13.89 14.60
CA LEU A 376 -46.30 15.08 14.58
C LEU A 376 -45.20 14.98 13.52
N VAL A 377 -44.52 13.83 13.44
CA VAL A 377 -43.50 13.57 12.41
C VAL A 377 -44.11 13.61 11.02
N LYS A 378 -45.30 13.04 10.81
CA LYS A 378 -46.00 13.09 9.51
C LYS A 378 -46.37 14.52 9.09
N LYS A 379 -46.63 15.41 10.06
CA LYS A 379 -46.91 16.84 9.82
C LYS A 379 -45.63 17.64 9.53
N LEU A 380 -44.53 17.32 10.20
CA LEU A 380 -43.25 18.04 10.10
C LEU A 380 -42.37 17.55 8.93
N LEU A 381 -42.40 16.26 8.65
CA LEU A 381 -41.71 15.57 7.56
C LEU A 381 -42.79 14.94 6.66
N PRO A 382 -43.49 15.74 5.85
CA PRO A 382 -44.38 15.18 4.83
C PRO A 382 -43.56 14.25 3.95
N GLU A 383 -44.13 13.09 3.59
CA GLU A 383 -43.47 12.17 2.67
C GLU A 383 -42.96 12.93 1.43
N ASP A 384 -41.66 12.84 1.15
CA ASP A 384 -41.11 13.00 -0.20
C ASP A 384 -41.51 11.80 -1.08
N SER A 385 -42.77 11.38 -1.01
CA SER A 385 -43.41 10.58 -2.05
C SER A 385 -43.74 11.43 -3.27
N ALA A 386 -43.40 12.73 -3.26
CA ALA A 386 -43.55 13.62 -4.39
C ALA A 386 -42.82 13.08 -5.64
N THR A 387 -41.57 12.60 -5.51
CA THR A 387 -40.77 12.15 -6.67
C THR A 387 -41.30 10.83 -7.25
N ALA A 388 -41.67 9.85 -6.42
CA ALA A 388 -42.26 8.60 -6.92
C ALA A 388 -43.67 8.82 -7.51
N LYS A 389 -44.46 9.75 -6.96
CA LYS A 389 -45.74 10.18 -7.55
C LYS A 389 -45.59 10.99 -8.84
N GLN A 390 -44.42 11.58 -9.07
CA GLN A 390 -44.07 12.28 -10.30
C GLN A 390 -43.62 11.32 -11.41
N LEU A 391 -43.33 10.05 -11.09
CA LEU A 391 -43.02 9.06 -12.10
C LEU A 391 -44.22 8.84 -13.02
N ILE A 392 -44.00 8.97 -14.31
CA ILE A 392 -45.04 8.77 -15.31
C ILE A 392 -44.70 7.54 -16.14
N GLU A 393 -45.53 6.51 -15.99
CA GLU A 393 -45.39 5.23 -16.70
C GLU A 393 -46.16 5.19 -18.05
N THR A 394 -46.56 6.36 -18.57
CA THR A 394 -47.34 6.53 -19.81
C THR A 394 -46.68 7.55 -20.74
N ASP A 395 -46.98 7.44 -22.03
CA ASP A 395 -46.46 8.37 -23.03
C ASP A 395 -47.03 9.79 -22.83
N ARG A 396 -46.17 10.74 -22.40
CA ARG A 396 -46.52 12.17 -22.46
C ARG A 396 -46.50 12.72 -23.88
N THR A 397 -45.76 12.07 -24.77
CA THR A 397 -45.63 12.43 -26.17
C THR A 397 -45.82 11.17 -26.99
N GLN A 398 -46.66 11.23 -28.01
CA GLN A 398 -46.84 10.12 -28.94
C GLN A 398 -45.66 10.13 -29.92
N TRP A 399 -44.76 9.15 -29.77
CA TRP A 399 -43.54 9.07 -30.56
C TRP A 399 -43.79 8.31 -31.87
N GLN A 400 -43.34 8.90 -32.98
CA GLN A 400 -43.27 8.22 -34.27
C GLN A 400 -41.80 7.84 -34.55
N LEU A 401 -41.55 6.54 -34.73
CA LEU A 401 -40.26 6.01 -35.18
C LEU A 401 -40.18 6.04 -36.71
N TYR A 402 -38.98 6.22 -37.25
CA TYR A 402 -38.74 6.04 -38.68
C TYR A 402 -38.89 4.54 -39.00
N SER A 403 -39.79 4.19 -39.91
CA SER A 403 -39.89 2.85 -40.47
C SER A 403 -39.28 2.84 -41.87
N ASP A 404 -38.55 1.77 -42.20
CA ASP A 404 -37.94 1.57 -43.52
C ASP A 404 -38.96 1.39 -44.66
N ALA A 405 -40.26 1.33 -44.34
CA ALA A 405 -41.30 0.87 -45.25
C ALA A 405 -41.99 1.96 -46.07
N ASP A 406 -41.98 3.23 -45.66
CA ASP A 406 -42.56 4.30 -46.47
C ASP A 406 -41.90 5.63 -46.10
N GLY A 407 -41.58 6.45 -47.10
CA GLY A 407 -41.27 7.88 -46.94
C GLY A 407 -42.50 8.67 -46.45
N ALA A 408 -43.16 8.18 -45.41
CA ALA A 408 -44.37 8.71 -44.85
C ALA A 408 -44.05 9.98 -44.05
N THR A 409 -44.43 11.11 -44.64
CA THR A 409 -44.75 12.35 -43.93
C THR A 409 -45.47 12.02 -42.61
N PRO A 410 -45.18 12.72 -41.49
CA PRO A 410 -45.78 12.44 -40.20
C PRO A 410 -47.30 12.29 -40.32
N MET A 411 -47.87 11.30 -39.64
CA MET A 411 -49.33 11.18 -39.48
C MET A 411 -49.78 12.36 -38.62
N ASN A 412 -49.95 13.54 -39.23
CA ASN A 412 -50.31 14.80 -38.58
C ASN A 412 -49.32 15.23 -37.47
N GLU A 413 -48.41 16.18 -37.78
CA GLU A 413 -47.43 16.74 -36.81
C GLU A 413 -48.07 17.34 -35.54
N ALA A 414 -49.37 17.64 -35.57
CA ALA A 414 -50.11 18.10 -34.39
C ALA A 414 -50.30 17.00 -33.32
N THR A 415 -50.17 15.72 -33.68
CA THR A 415 -50.49 14.59 -32.80
C THR A 415 -49.27 13.73 -32.45
N TYR A 416 -48.29 13.60 -33.36
CA TYR A 416 -47.12 12.75 -33.17
C TYR A 416 -45.81 13.54 -33.31
N ARG A 417 -44.84 13.25 -32.44
CA ARG A 417 -43.48 13.81 -32.51
C ARG A 417 -42.54 12.76 -33.08
N VAL A 418 -41.84 13.11 -34.15
CA VAL A 418 -40.80 12.25 -34.74
C VAL A 418 -39.59 12.21 -33.81
N LEU A 419 -39.11 11.01 -33.49
CA LEU A 419 -37.88 10.83 -32.72
C LEU A 419 -36.68 11.24 -33.58
N LYS A 420 -35.85 12.19 -33.12
CA LYS A 420 -34.68 12.68 -33.86
C LYS A 420 -33.37 12.46 -33.12
N LYS A 421 -33.37 12.55 -31.79
CA LYS A 421 -32.14 12.44 -30.98
C LYS A 421 -32.33 11.51 -29.81
N VAL A 422 -31.42 10.54 -29.67
CA VAL A 422 -31.39 9.62 -28.53
C VAL A 422 -30.07 9.76 -27.80
N ALA A 423 -30.09 9.67 -26.47
CA ALA A 423 -28.87 9.71 -25.68
C ALA A 423 -28.65 8.42 -24.89
N GLY A 424 -27.39 8.11 -24.63
CA GLY A 424 -26.97 7.11 -23.66
C GLY A 424 -26.21 7.77 -22.53
N VAL A 425 -26.40 7.25 -21.32
CA VAL A 425 -25.61 7.64 -20.15
C VAL A 425 -25.00 6.40 -19.50
N ASP A 426 -23.76 6.54 -19.04
CA ASP A 426 -22.99 5.46 -18.38
C ASP A 426 -22.08 6.04 -17.29
N ILE A 427 -21.70 5.21 -16.32
CA ILE A 427 -20.63 5.49 -15.37
C ILE A 427 -19.62 4.34 -15.38
N SER A 428 -18.40 4.65 -15.82
CA SER A 428 -17.30 3.70 -15.92
C SER A 428 -16.22 3.97 -14.89
N PHE A 429 -15.98 2.99 -14.01
CA PHE A 429 -15.02 3.08 -12.92
C PHE A 429 -13.57 2.93 -13.37
N LEU A 430 -12.66 3.60 -12.67
CA LEU A 430 -11.22 3.41 -12.81
C LEU A 430 -10.83 2.00 -12.33
N LYS A 431 -9.82 1.39 -12.96
CA LYS A 431 -9.39 0.03 -12.62
C LYS A 431 -8.91 -0.07 -11.17
N GLY A 432 -9.58 -0.89 -10.39
CA GLY A 432 -9.27 -1.12 -8.98
C GLY A 432 -9.81 -0.05 -8.02
N SER A 433 -10.61 0.89 -8.51
CA SER A 433 -11.32 1.86 -7.67
C SER A 433 -12.82 1.60 -7.68
N ASP A 434 -13.40 1.48 -6.49
CA ASP A 434 -14.84 1.49 -6.30
C ASP A 434 -15.34 2.87 -5.90
N GLU A 435 -14.57 3.95 -6.07
CA GLU A 435 -14.97 5.31 -5.69
C GLU A 435 -14.77 6.30 -6.85
N HIS A 436 -13.78 6.11 -7.69
CA HIS A 436 -13.45 7.04 -8.77
C HIS A 436 -13.97 6.51 -10.11
N ALA A 437 -14.73 7.33 -10.82
CA ALA A 437 -15.34 6.96 -12.08
C ALA A 437 -15.38 8.12 -13.09
N CYS A 438 -15.61 7.75 -14.34
CA CYS A 438 -15.96 8.64 -15.44
C CYS A 438 -17.47 8.53 -15.69
N ALA A 439 -18.22 9.58 -15.44
CA ALA A 439 -19.60 9.67 -15.91
C ALA A 439 -19.62 10.20 -17.34
N SER A 440 -20.51 9.67 -18.18
CA SER A 440 -20.65 10.07 -19.57
C SER A 440 -22.09 10.28 -20.00
N ILE A 441 -22.27 11.19 -20.97
CA ILE A 441 -23.49 11.34 -21.75
C ILE A 441 -23.09 11.44 -23.23
N VAL A 442 -23.75 10.66 -24.08
CA VAL A 442 -23.50 10.65 -25.54
C VAL A 442 -24.83 10.78 -26.25
N VAL A 443 -24.96 11.80 -27.10
CA VAL A 443 -26.17 12.05 -27.93
C VAL A 443 -25.90 11.58 -29.35
N LEU A 444 -26.86 10.85 -29.89
CA LEU A 444 -26.84 10.30 -31.23
C LEU A 444 -28.02 10.86 -32.03
N ASP A 445 -27.80 11.04 -33.32
CA ASP A 445 -28.85 11.24 -34.31
C ASP A 445 -29.65 9.94 -34.50
N TYR A 446 -30.95 10.06 -34.77
CA TYR A 446 -31.82 8.95 -35.10
C TYR A 446 -32.57 9.26 -36.41
N PRO A 447 -32.62 8.31 -37.37
CA PRO A 447 -32.29 6.88 -37.24
C PRO A 447 -30.82 6.51 -37.52
N SER A 448 -29.97 7.46 -37.93
CA SER A 448 -28.60 7.14 -38.38
C SER A 448 -27.69 6.57 -37.29
N GLN A 449 -28.00 6.83 -36.02
CA GLN A 449 -27.21 6.47 -34.83
C GLN A 449 -25.78 7.01 -34.89
N THR A 450 -25.58 8.14 -35.59
CA THR A 450 -24.31 8.87 -35.61
C THR A 450 -24.15 9.72 -34.35
N VAL A 451 -22.96 9.75 -33.76
CA VAL A 451 -22.71 10.52 -32.54
C VAL A 451 -22.67 12.02 -32.87
N LEU A 452 -23.51 12.80 -32.20
CA LEU A 452 -23.61 14.25 -32.35
C LEU A 452 -22.88 15.00 -31.23
N TYR A 453 -22.94 14.45 -30.02
CA TYR A 453 -22.35 15.07 -28.82
C TYR A 453 -21.84 13.99 -27.88
N GLU A 454 -20.74 14.28 -27.22
CA GLU A 454 -20.25 13.51 -26.09
C GLU A 454 -19.72 14.42 -24.99
N ALA A 455 -19.94 14.03 -23.74
CA ALA A 455 -19.33 14.69 -22.59
C ALA A 455 -18.97 13.69 -21.50
N PHE A 456 -17.88 13.99 -20.80
CA PHE A 456 -17.28 13.17 -19.76
C PHE A 456 -16.90 14.04 -18.56
N THR A 457 -17.19 13.57 -17.36
CA THR A 457 -16.75 14.20 -16.12
C THR A 457 -16.16 13.15 -15.19
N TYR A 458 -15.05 13.50 -14.57
CA TYR A 458 -14.53 12.74 -13.44
C TYR A 458 -15.43 12.93 -12.23
N VAL A 459 -15.72 11.85 -11.51
CA VAL A 459 -16.52 11.89 -10.28
C VAL A 459 -15.92 11.01 -9.19
N SER A 460 -15.99 11.51 -7.96
CA SER A 460 -15.74 10.73 -6.75
C SER A 460 -17.09 10.36 -6.14
N LEU A 461 -17.30 9.06 -5.98
CA LEU A 461 -18.52 8.40 -5.52
C LEU A 461 -18.21 7.61 -4.23
N PRO A 462 -17.98 8.30 -3.09
CA PRO A 462 -17.54 7.69 -1.83
C PRO A 462 -18.62 6.81 -1.17
N ALA A 463 -19.87 6.91 -1.64
CA ALA A 463 -20.95 6.05 -1.18
C ALA A 463 -20.69 4.58 -1.62
N PRO A 464 -20.89 3.59 -0.74
CA PRO A 464 -20.63 2.19 -1.06
C PRO A 464 -21.56 1.67 -2.17
N TYR A 465 -21.07 0.72 -2.98
CA TYR A 465 -21.89 0.02 -3.97
C TYR A 465 -22.90 -0.90 -3.27
N ILE A 466 -24.16 -0.46 -3.17
CA ILE A 466 -25.27 -1.27 -2.68
C ILE A 466 -26.22 -1.52 -3.85
N THR A 467 -26.36 -2.80 -4.22
CA THR A 467 -27.28 -3.22 -5.30
C THR A 467 -28.68 -2.69 -5.00
N GLY A 468 -29.20 -1.87 -5.90
CA GLY A 468 -30.52 -1.23 -5.79
C GLY A 468 -30.55 0.17 -5.17
N PHE A 469 -29.40 0.73 -4.79
CA PHE A 469 -29.27 2.13 -4.36
C PHE A 469 -28.37 2.95 -5.30
N LEU A 470 -28.11 2.42 -6.50
CA LEU A 470 -27.25 3.05 -7.51
C LEU A 470 -27.70 4.47 -7.86
N ALA A 471 -29.01 4.72 -7.85
CA ALA A 471 -29.55 6.04 -8.15
C ALA A 471 -28.98 7.16 -7.27
N PHE A 472 -28.89 6.96 -5.95
CA PHE A 472 -28.35 7.97 -5.04
C PHE A 472 -26.87 8.26 -5.28
N ARG A 473 -26.16 7.26 -5.80
CA ARG A 473 -24.74 7.32 -6.07
C ARG A 473 -24.45 7.99 -7.41
N GLU A 474 -25.21 7.64 -8.44
CA GLU A 474 -24.84 7.92 -9.84
C GLU A 474 -25.60 9.12 -10.42
N VAL A 475 -26.86 9.34 -10.00
CA VAL A 475 -27.71 10.39 -10.57
C VAL A 475 -27.11 11.79 -10.45
N PRO A 476 -26.50 12.23 -9.33
CA PRO A 476 -25.92 13.57 -9.23
C PRO A 476 -24.91 13.88 -10.36
N ALA A 477 -24.09 12.90 -10.73
CA ALA A 477 -23.12 13.02 -11.82
C ALA A 477 -23.80 13.17 -13.18
N LEU A 478 -24.81 12.32 -13.44
CA LEU A 478 -25.56 12.33 -14.70
C LEU A 478 -26.37 13.63 -14.87
N ARG A 479 -26.95 14.14 -13.77
CA ARG A 479 -27.68 15.42 -13.75
C ARG A 479 -26.77 16.59 -14.10
N LYS A 480 -25.55 16.62 -13.56
CA LYS A 480 -24.56 17.65 -13.92
C LYS A 480 -24.32 17.64 -15.44
N LEU A 481 -24.01 16.47 -16.00
CA LEU A 481 -23.75 16.32 -17.44
C LEU A 481 -24.94 16.72 -18.31
N TYR A 482 -26.15 16.35 -17.91
CA TYR A 482 -27.36 16.71 -18.64
C TYR A 482 -27.65 18.22 -18.57
N SER A 483 -27.53 18.81 -17.38
CA SER A 483 -27.66 20.26 -17.21
C SER A 483 -26.64 21.01 -18.06
N ASP A 484 -25.38 20.57 -18.06
CA ASP A 484 -24.33 21.16 -18.88
C ASP A 484 -24.63 21.05 -20.39
N LEU A 485 -25.18 19.92 -20.85
CA LEU A 485 -25.65 19.76 -22.23
C LEU A 485 -26.74 20.78 -22.57
N CYS A 486 -27.76 20.92 -21.72
CA CYS A 486 -28.86 21.88 -21.94
C CYS A 486 -28.35 23.32 -22.01
N HIS A 487 -27.37 23.70 -21.19
CA HIS A 487 -26.81 25.05 -21.19
C HIS A 487 -25.86 25.31 -22.36
N ARG A 488 -25.00 24.34 -22.71
CA ARG A 488 -23.95 24.53 -23.73
C ARG A 488 -24.46 24.31 -25.15
N CYS A 489 -25.31 23.31 -25.37
CA CYS A 489 -25.76 22.88 -26.68
C CYS A 489 -27.26 22.54 -26.67
N PRO A 490 -28.16 23.54 -26.51
CA PRO A 490 -29.60 23.31 -26.39
C PRO A 490 -30.20 22.60 -27.61
N ASP A 491 -29.64 22.81 -28.81
CA ASP A 491 -30.10 22.16 -30.04
C ASP A 491 -29.82 20.64 -30.06
N LEU A 492 -28.90 20.17 -29.22
CA LEU A 492 -28.48 18.77 -29.11
C LEU A 492 -29.11 18.04 -27.92
N VAL A 493 -30.06 18.67 -27.22
CA VAL A 493 -30.80 18.01 -26.15
C VAL A 493 -31.56 16.80 -26.73
N PRO A 494 -31.39 15.58 -26.14
CA PRO A 494 -32.01 14.38 -26.65
C PRO A 494 -33.52 14.38 -26.42
N ASP A 495 -34.26 13.75 -27.34
CA ASP A 495 -35.69 13.50 -27.17
C ASP A 495 -35.95 12.42 -26.11
N VAL A 496 -35.12 11.37 -26.09
CA VAL A 496 -35.19 10.25 -25.14
C VAL A 496 -33.79 9.84 -24.69
N THR A 497 -33.62 9.60 -23.38
CA THR A 497 -32.36 9.12 -22.81
C THR A 497 -32.46 7.68 -22.33
N LEU A 498 -31.60 6.81 -22.85
CA LEU A 498 -31.44 5.43 -22.43
C LEU A 498 -30.36 5.35 -21.35
N VAL A 499 -30.70 4.74 -20.22
CA VAL A 499 -29.85 4.67 -19.03
C VAL A 499 -29.42 3.22 -18.80
N ASP A 500 -28.12 2.96 -18.62
CA ASP A 500 -27.61 1.65 -18.19
C ASP A 500 -27.96 1.38 -16.73
N GLY A 501 -29.23 1.06 -16.48
CA GLY A 501 -29.77 0.91 -15.16
C GLY A 501 -31.27 0.65 -15.19
N ASN A 502 -31.82 0.25 -14.06
CA ASN A 502 -33.23 -0.08 -13.96
C ASN A 502 -34.10 1.19 -13.95
N GLY A 503 -35.27 1.13 -14.57
CA GLY A 503 -36.39 2.03 -14.33
C GLY A 503 -37.30 1.45 -13.26
N VAL A 504 -38.58 1.28 -13.57
CA VAL A 504 -39.55 0.62 -12.68
C VAL A 504 -39.24 -0.84 -12.38
N LEU A 505 -38.45 -1.52 -13.22
CA LEU A 505 -37.99 -2.91 -12.98
C LEU A 505 -36.90 -2.96 -11.91
N HIS A 506 -37.28 -2.58 -10.70
CA HIS A 506 -36.43 -2.41 -9.53
C HIS A 506 -37.18 -2.91 -8.28
N PRO A 507 -36.52 -3.47 -7.25
CA PRO A 507 -37.22 -3.97 -6.05
C PRO A 507 -38.10 -2.93 -5.34
N GLN A 508 -37.74 -1.64 -5.47
CA GLN A 508 -38.52 -0.52 -4.93
C GLN A 508 -39.41 0.16 -5.99
N GLY A 509 -39.49 -0.37 -7.21
CA GLY A 509 -40.23 0.22 -8.32
C GLY A 509 -39.69 1.55 -8.85
N PHE A 510 -38.51 1.97 -8.38
CA PHE A 510 -37.91 3.26 -8.72
C PHE A 510 -36.38 3.11 -8.82
N GLY A 511 -35.87 2.86 -10.02
CA GLY A 511 -34.45 2.64 -10.28
C GLY A 511 -33.70 3.88 -10.76
N LEU A 512 -32.46 3.70 -11.22
CA LEU A 512 -31.58 4.76 -11.73
C LEU A 512 -32.25 5.61 -12.83
N ALA A 513 -32.85 4.96 -13.83
CA ALA A 513 -33.48 5.64 -14.95
C ALA A 513 -34.70 6.47 -14.52
N SER A 514 -35.44 5.97 -13.52
CA SER A 514 -36.60 6.67 -12.97
C SER A 514 -36.20 7.88 -12.13
N HIS A 515 -35.17 7.78 -11.29
CA HIS A 515 -34.65 8.92 -10.54
C HIS A 515 -34.14 10.00 -11.48
N PHE A 516 -33.30 9.63 -12.46
CA PHE A 516 -32.75 10.58 -13.43
C PHE A 516 -33.87 11.25 -14.23
N GLY A 517 -34.80 10.47 -14.78
CA GLY A 517 -35.90 10.99 -15.60
C GLY A 517 -36.86 11.89 -14.83
N VAL A 518 -37.19 11.57 -13.58
CA VAL A 518 -38.08 12.42 -12.78
C VAL A 518 -37.39 13.72 -12.36
N LEU A 519 -36.13 13.65 -11.87
CA LEU A 519 -35.42 14.83 -11.37
C LEU A 519 -35.07 15.84 -12.46
N GLU A 520 -34.74 15.36 -13.66
CA GLU A 520 -34.53 16.23 -14.83
C GLU A 520 -35.84 16.50 -15.59
N ASN A 521 -36.94 15.84 -15.23
CA ASN A 521 -38.25 15.92 -15.90
C ASN A 521 -38.15 15.64 -17.42
N VAL A 522 -37.50 14.53 -17.77
CA VAL A 522 -37.22 14.11 -19.16
C VAL A 522 -37.65 12.67 -19.43
N PRO A 523 -37.89 12.30 -20.71
CA PRO A 523 -38.20 10.93 -21.10
C PRO A 523 -36.98 10.03 -20.94
N THR A 524 -37.13 8.96 -20.16
CA THR A 524 -36.03 8.01 -19.91
C THR A 524 -36.48 6.56 -20.04
N ILE A 525 -35.56 5.71 -20.49
CA ILE A 525 -35.73 4.26 -20.57
C ILE A 525 -34.63 3.62 -19.73
N GLY A 526 -35.00 2.73 -18.83
CA GLY A 526 -34.03 1.91 -18.09
C GLY A 526 -33.71 0.62 -18.84
N VAL A 527 -32.44 0.39 -19.13
CA VAL A 527 -31.94 -0.81 -19.80
C VAL A 527 -30.92 -1.50 -18.91
N GLY A 528 -31.32 -2.59 -18.25
CA GLY A 528 -30.44 -3.37 -17.39
C GLY A 528 -29.74 -4.52 -18.12
N LYS A 529 -28.43 -4.71 -17.87
CA LYS A 529 -27.66 -5.90 -18.31
C LYS A 529 -27.96 -7.16 -17.47
N THR A 530 -28.42 -6.98 -16.24
CA THR A 530 -28.72 -8.03 -15.25
C THR A 530 -30.12 -7.83 -14.67
N PHE A 531 -30.86 -8.93 -14.53
CA PHE A 531 -32.18 -8.90 -13.89
C PHE A 531 -32.07 -8.81 -12.36
N LEU A 532 -32.83 -7.90 -11.77
CA LEU A 532 -33.06 -7.82 -10.32
C LEU A 532 -34.32 -8.60 -9.96
N HIS A 533 -34.31 -9.31 -8.82
CA HIS A 533 -35.50 -10.02 -8.35
C HIS A 533 -36.56 -8.99 -7.93
N VAL A 534 -37.72 -9.02 -8.58
CA VAL A 534 -38.82 -8.09 -8.34
C VAL A 534 -40.13 -8.87 -8.27
N ASP A 535 -40.94 -8.59 -7.26
CA ASP A 535 -42.31 -9.13 -7.14
C ASP A 535 -42.39 -10.67 -7.31
N GLY A 536 -41.37 -11.37 -6.80
CA GLY A 536 -41.26 -12.82 -6.87
C GLY A 536 -40.78 -13.41 -8.19
N LEU A 537 -40.52 -12.60 -9.22
CA LEU A 537 -39.84 -13.07 -10.42
C LEU A 537 -38.37 -13.37 -10.10
N THR A 538 -37.91 -14.54 -10.51
CA THR A 538 -36.52 -14.95 -10.39
C THR A 538 -35.80 -14.94 -11.72
N LYS A 539 -34.45 -14.91 -11.68
CA LYS A 539 -33.62 -15.05 -12.89
C LYS A 539 -33.94 -16.34 -13.65
N THR A 540 -34.29 -17.41 -12.95
CA THR A 540 -34.64 -18.70 -13.54
C THR A 540 -35.96 -18.61 -14.29
N ASP A 541 -36.97 -17.97 -13.70
CA ASP A 541 -38.28 -17.77 -14.34
C ASP A 541 -38.13 -16.99 -15.65
N VAL A 542 -37.37 -15.89 -15.63
CA VAL A 542 -37.15 -15.08 -16.82
C VAL A 542 -36.37 -15.84 -17.91
N LYS A 543 -35.41 -16.69 -17.53
CA LYS A 543 -34.71 -17.56 -18.49
C LYS A 543 -35.66 -18.55 -19.15
N ASN A 544 -36.55 -19.17 -18.38
CA ASN A 544 -37.53 -20.14 -18.90
C ASN A 544 -38.54 -19.44 -19.83
N LEU A 545 -39.01 -18.26 -19.45
CA LEU A 545 -39.88 -17.43 -20.27
C LEU A 545 -39.23 -17.05 -21.61
N MET A 546 -37.97 -16.62 -21.60
CA MET A 546 -37.23 -16.32 -22.82
C MET A 546 -36.94 -17.56 -23.68
N ALA A 547 -36.72 -18.73 -23.06
CA ALA A 547 -36.53 -19.98 -23.80
C ALA A 547 -37.81 -20.33 -24.57
N LYS A 548 -38.98 -20.25 -23.91
CA LYS A 548 -40.27 -20.48 -24.54
C LYS A 548 -40.57 -19.47 -25.65
N ALA A 549 -40.32 -18.18 -25.42
CA ALA A 549 -40.52 -17.15 -26.43
C ALA A 549 -39.69 -17.38 -27.70
N ARG A 550 -38.47 -17.92 -27.57
CA ARG A 550 -37.64 -18.29 -28.73
C ARG A 550 -38.21 -19.45 -29.53
N GLU A 551 -38.83 -20.44 -28.87
CA GLU A 551 -39.53 -21.52 -29.58
C GLU A 551 -40.69 -20.95 -30.42
N GLU A 552 -41.30 -19.86 -29.97
CA GLU A 552 -42.39 -19.13 -30.64
C GLU A 552 -41.87 -18.01 -31.57
N ASN A 553 -40.56 -17.91 -31.81
CA ASN A 553 -39.91 -16.87 -32.62
C ASN A 553 -40.22 -15.42 -32.17
N HIS A 554 -40.35 -15.22 -30.85
CA HIS A 554 -40.52 -13.93 -30.21
C HIS A 554 -39.22 -13.48 -29.51
N ASP A 555 -38.79 -12.25 -29.79
CA ASP A 555 -37.58 -11.64 -29.23
C ASP A 555 -37.83 -10.79 -27.98
N VAL A 556 -39.10 -10.67 -27.56
CA VAL A 556 -39.53 -9.83 -26.43
C VAL A 556 -40.46 -10.60 -25.50
N VAL A 557 -40.22 -10.51 -24.19
CA VAL A 557 -41.11 -11.06 -23.17
C VAL A 557 -41.40 -10.04 -22.08
N LYS A 558 -42.68 -9.69 -21.91
CA LYS A 558 -43.15 -8.87 -20.78
C LYS A 558 -43.01 -9.63 -19.46
N LEU A 559 -42.50 -8.95 -18.45
CA LEU A 559 -42.17 -9.51 -17.14
C LEU A 559 -43.24 -9.13 -16.13
N THR A 560 -44.22 -10.02 -15.96
CA THR A 560 -45.34 -9.86 -15.03
C THR A 560 -45.01 -10.53 -13.70
N GLY A 561 -45.02 -9.75 -12.61
CA GLY A 561 -44.76 -10.25 -11.26
C GLY A 561 -45.96 -10.99 -10.67
N ARG A 562 -45.78 -11.55 -9.46
CA ARG A 562 -46.85 -12.29 -8.76
C ARG A 562 -48.06 -11.42 -8.41
N SER A 563 -47.87 -10.11 -8.28
CA SER A 563 -48.97 -9.15 -8.10
C SER A 563 -49.85 -8.96 -9.35
N GLY A 564 -49.42 -9.47 -10.51
CA GLY A 564 -50.03 -9.18 -11.81
C GLY A 564 -49.54 -7.88 -12.46
N LYS A 565 -48.70 -7.08 -11.78
CA LYS A 565 -48.06 -5.90 -12.37
C LYS A 565 -47.01 -6.31 -13.40
N VAL A 566 -47.02 -5.67 -14.57
CA VAL A 566 -45.95 -5.75 -15.56
C VAL A 566 -44.85 -4.77 -15.16
N TRP A 567 -43.66 -5.27 -14.83
CA TRP A 567 -42.56 -4.44 -14.34
C TRP A 567 -41.58 -4.01 -15.44
N GLY A 568 -41.64 -4.64 -16.61
CA GLY A 568 -40.71 -4.39 -17.70
C GLY A 568 -40.77 -5.53 -18.72
N ALA A 569 -39.73 -5.65 -19.54
CA ALA A 569 -39.61 -6.73 -20.50
C ALA A 569 -38.16 -7.17 -20.69
N ALA A 570 -37.95 -8.45 -20.98
CA ALA A 570 -36.69 -8.97 -21.50
C ALA A 570 -36.70 -8.84 -23.03
N LEU A 571 -35.65 -8.23 -23.59
CA LEU A 571 -35.52 -7.91 -25.02
C LEU A 571 -34.22 -8.50 -25.58
N CYS A 572 -34.33 -9.24 -26.67
CA CYS A 572 -33.24 -9.65 -27.56
C CYS A 572 -33.29 -8.81 -28.84
N GLY A 573 -32.83 -7.55 -28.76
CA GLY A 573 -33.06 -6.55 -29.82
C GLY A 573 -32.39 -6.82 -31.17
N THR A 574 -31.51 -7.82 -31.27
CA THR A 574 -30.81 -8.16 -32.52
C THR A 574 -30.81 -9.67 -32.73
N ALA A 575 -31.08 -10.10 -33.97
CA ALA A 575 -31.10 -11.51 -34.35
C ALA A 575 -29.79 -12.23 -33.95
N GLY A 576 -29.91 -13.40 -33.32
CA GLY A 576 -28.77 -14.21 -32.87
C GLY A 576 -28.22 -13.89 -31.47
N VAL A 577 -28.69 -12.82 -30.81
CA VAL A 577 -28.26 -12.48 -29.44
C VAL A 577 -29.00 -13.35 -28.41
N LYS A 578 -28.26 -14.22 -27.70
CA LYS A 578 -28.83 -15.16 -26.71
C LYS A 578 -29.04 -14.59 -25.30
N ASN A 579 -28.42 -13.46 -24.96
CA ASN A 579 -28.57 -12.88 -23.63
C ASN A 579 -29.40 -11.60 -23.73
N PRO A 580 -30.62 -11.56 -23.16
CA PRO A 580 -31.45 -10.37 -23.25
C PRO A 580 -30.85 -9.19 -22.46
N VAL A 581 -31.36 -8.01 -22.76
CA VAL A 581 -31.37 -6.85 -21.87
C VAL A 581 -32.75 -6.71 -21.24
N TYR A 582 -32.83 -6.02 -20.12
CA TYR A 582 -34.07 -5.84 -19.37
C TYR A 582 -34.52 -4.38 -19.49
N VAL A 583 -35.53 -4.14 -20.32
CA VAL A 583 -36.07 -2.82 -20.60
C VAL A 583 -37.21 -2.53 -19.63
N SER A 584 -37.22 -1.32 -19.09
CA SER A 584 -38.24 -0.87 -18.16
C SER A 584 -38.46 0.63 -18.29
N VAL A 585 -39.66 1.06 -17.93
CA VAL A 585 -40.01 2.48 -18.00
C VAL A 585 -39.13 3.27 -17.03
N GLY A 586 -38.42 4.27 -17.56
CA GLY A 586 -37.70 5.25 -16.75
C GLY A 586 -38.64 6.36 -16.33
N ASN A 587 -39.14 7.17 -17.27
CA ASN A 587 -40.10 8.26 -17.04
C ASN A 587 -40.74 8.74 -18.37
N MET A 588 -41.99 9.20 -18.33
CA MET A 588 -42.77 9.81 -19.44
C MET A 588 -42.97 8.98 -20.70
N LEU A 589 -42.74 7.67 -20.60
CA LEU A 589 -42.88 6.73 -21.70
C LEU A 589 -43.69 5.53 -21.22
N SER A 590 -44.51 4.95 -22.09
CA SER A 590 -45.08 3.64 -21.82
C SER A 590 -44.02 2.55 -22.00
N LEU A 591 -44.29 1.35 -21.47
CA LEU A 591 -43.41 0.21 -21.66
C LEU A 591 -43.31 -0.19 -23.14
N ASP A 592 -44.40 -0.08 -23.91
CA ASP A 592 -44.43 -0.45 -25.32
C ASP A 592 -43.58 0.52 -26.16
N THR A 593 -43.68 1.83 -25.91
CA THR A 593 -42.80 2.83 -26.53
C THR A 593 -41.35 2.64 -26.13
N SER A 594 -41.10 2.35 -24.84
CA SER A 594 -39.75 2.08 -24.34
C SER A 594 -39.12 0.88 -25.05
N LEU A 595 -39.89 -0.17 -25.32
CA LEU A 595 -39.44 -1.34 -26.05
C LEU A 595 -39.17 -1.04 -27.52
N ALA A 596 -40.08 -0.32 -28.18
CA ALA A 596 -39.93 0.05 -29.59
C ALA A 596 -38.66 0.89 -29.81
N ILE A 597 -38.41 1.89 -28.97
CA ILE A 597 -37.21 2.73 -29.04
C ILE A 597 -35.95 1.91 -28.75
N ALA A 598 -35.96 1.12 -27.66
CA ALA A 598 -34.80 0.30 -27.30
C ALA A 598 -34.45 -0.70 -28.42
N GLN A 599 -35.45 -1.33 -29.03
CA GLN A 599 -35.27 -2.25 -30.14
C GLN A 599 -34.79 -1.55 -31.41
N ALA A 600 -35.35 -0.39 -31.75
CA ALA A 600 -34.90 0.40 -32.91
C ALA A 600 -33.45 0.91 -32.75
N CYS A 601 -33.00 1.11 -31.51
CA CYS A 601 -31.61 1.47 -31.19
C CYS A 601 -30.68 0.24 -31.07
N SER A 602 -31.18 -0.99 -31.20
CA SER A 602 -30.40 -2.21 -30.96
C SER A 602 -29.72 -2.76 -32.22
N GLN A 603 -28.49 -2.32 -32.50
CA GLN A 603 -27.61 -2.99 -33.46
C GLN A 603 -26.85 -4.18 -32.84
N TYR A 604 -26.74 -4.18 -31.51
CA TYR A 604 -26.05 -5.18 -30.70
C TYR A 604 -26.93 -5.57 -29.51
N ARG A 605 -26.41 -6.45 -28.63
CA ARG A 605 -27.09 -6.82 -27.37
C ARG A 605 -27.54 -5.60 -26.56
N ILE A 606 -26.69 -4.58 -26.46
CA ILE A 606 -26.97 -3.35 -25.73
C ILE A 606 -27.32 -2.28 -26.78
N PRO A 607 -28.41 -1.49 -26.58
CA PRO A 607 -28.75 -0.40 -27.47
C PRO A 607 -27.59 0.56 -27.70
N GLU A 608 -27.46 1.03 -28.93
CA GLU A 608 -26.32 1.81 -29.42
C GLU A 608 -26.00 3.05 -28.57
N PRO A 609 -26.98 3.85 -28.09
CA PRO A 609 -26.67 5.01 -27.26
C PRO A 609 -25.91 4.64 -25.98
N ILE A 610 -26.36 3.61 -25.26
CA ILE A 610 -25.70 3.12 -24.04
C ILE A 610 -24.33 2.52 -24.38
N ARG A 611 -24.25 1.77 -25.48
CA ARG A 611 -22.99 1.17 -25.92
C ARG A 611 -21.93 2.23 -26.22
N GLN A 612 -22.30 3.33 -26.88
CA GLN A 612 -21.40 4.46 -27.14
C GLN A 612 -20.96 5.15 -25.85
N ALA A 613 -21.88 5.36 -24.91
CA ALA A 613 -21.57 5.93 -23.61
C ALA A 613 -20.54 5.10 -22.82
N ASP A 614 -20.69 3.77 -22.79
CA ASP A 614 -19.75 2.84 -22.13
C ASP A 614 -18.40 2.73 -22.87
N LEU A 615 -18.40 2.66 -24.21
CA LEU A 615 -17.15 2.55 -24.97
C LEU A 615 -16.27 3.78 -24.82
N ARG A 616 -16.87 4.97 -24.93
CA ARG A 616 -16.15 6.24 -24.91
C ARG A 616 -15.71 6.61 -23.50
N SER A 617 -16.54 6.36 -22.47
CA SER A 617 -16.14 6.56 -21.08
C SER A 617 -14.94 5.69 -20.70
N ARG A 618 -14.90 4.42 -21.15
CA ARG A 618 -13.75 3.51 -20.97
C ARG A 618 -12.50 3.95 -21.72
N GLU A 619 -12.64 4.59 -22.87
CA GLU A 619 -11.49 5.20 -23.59
C GLU A 619 -10.88 6.32 -22.74
N VAL A 620 -11.71 7.20 -22.19
CA VAL A 620 -11.28 8.30 -21.30
C VAL A 620 -10.63 7.77 -20.03
N VAL A 621 -11.20 6.74 -19.39
CA VAL A 621 -10.59 6.08 -18.22
C VAL A 621 -9.20 5.54 -18.55
N ARG A 622 -9.02 4.87 -19.71
CA ARG A 622 -7.70 4.38 -20.15
C ARG A 622 -6.69 5.52 -20.37
N GLN A 623 -7.15 6.67 -20.86
CA GLN A 623 -6.30 7.85 -21.02
C GLN A 623 -5.84 8.40 -19.67
N TRP A 624 -6.75 8.52 -18.69
CA TRP A 624 -6.40 8.94 -17.34
C TRP A 624 -5.43 7.97 -16.65
N GLU A 625 -5.66 6.67 -16.80
CA GLU A 625 -4.78 5.62 -16.25
C GLU A 625 -3.37 5.67 -16.86
N SER A 626 -3.26 5.89 -18.18
CA SER A 626 -1.96 5.97 -18.86
C SER A 626 -1.19 7.26 -18.56
N ALA A 627 -1.88 8.37 -18.28
CA ALA A 627 -1.26 9.65 -17.91
C ALA A 627 -0.73 9.68 -16.47
N GLY A 628 -1.11 8.73 -15.59
CA GLY A 628 -0.70 8.69 -14.19
C GLY A 628 -1.27 9.81 -13.30
N ALA A 629 -2.07 10.71 -13.88
CA ALA A 629 -2.78 11.78 -13.20
C ALA A 629 -4.14 12.01 -13.88
N VAL A 630 -5.20 12.12 -13.09
CA VAL A 630 -6.52 12.52 -13.59
C VAL A 630 -6.51 14.02 -13.79
N ASN A 631 -6.74 14.49 -15.02
CA ASN A 631 -6.99 15.90 -15.26
C ASN A 631 -8.43 16.23 -14.83
N THR A 632 -8.60 16.60 -13.56
CA THR A 632 -9.89 16.98 -12.97
C THR A 632 -10.34 18.38 -13.37
N THR A 633 -9.49 19.15 -14.07
CA THR A 633 -9.74 20.55 -14.42
C THR A 633 -10.46 20.76 -15.75
N LEU A 634 -10.72 19.69 -16.51
CA LEU A 634 -11.40 19.77 -17.81
C LEU A 634 -12.60 18.82 -17.84
N ASP A 635 -13.81 19.38 -17.78
CA ASP A 635 -15.00 18.70 -18.33
C ASP A 635 -14.76 18.52 -19.83
N LEU A 636 -14.52 17.29 -20.26
CA LEU A 636 -14.25 16.98 -21.67
C LEU A 636 -15.59 16.89 -22.38
N PHE A 637 -15.82 17.76 -23.36
CA PHE A 637 -16.97 17.62 -24.27
C PHE A 637 -16.56 17.85 -25.71
N HIS A 638 -17.29 17.22 -26.63
CA HIS A 638 -17.07 17.38 -28.05
C HIS A 638 -18.41 17.39 -28.79
N VAL A 639 -18.52 18.30 -29.76
CA VAL A 639 -19.65 18.40 -30.68
C VAL A 639 -19.15 17.93 -32.05
N HIS A 640 -19.80 16.90 -32.60
CA HIS A 640 -19.45 16.37 -33.91
C HIS A 640 -20.20 17.11 -35.02
N PRO A 641 -19.63 17.21 -36.24
CA PRO A 641 -20.32 17.78 -37.39
C PRO A 641 -21.59 16.99 -37.72
N LEU A 642 -22.68 17.68 -38.04
CA LEU A 642 -23.92 17.05 -38.49
C LEU A 642 -23.70 16.32 -39.83
N PRO A 643 -24.27 15.11 -40.02
CA PRO A 643 -24.21 14.43 -41.31
C PRO A 643 -24.81 15.30 -42.42
N ALA A 644 -24.23 15.24 -43.63
CA ALA A 644 -24.63 16.06 -44.79
C ALA A 644 -26.06 15.82 -45.31
N HIS A 645 -26.82 14.92 -44.67
CA HIS A 645 -28.18 14.53 -45.03
C HIS A 645 -29.27 15.19 -44.15
N CYS A 646 -28.89 16.12 -43.27
CA CYS A 646 -29.80 16.78 -42.32
C CYS A 646 -30.26 18.21 -42.72
N PHE A 647 -30.13 18.59 -44.01
CA PHE A 647 -30.70 19.83 -44.56
C PHE A 647 -31.98 19.59 -45.35
#